data_AF-A0AAV1ATW0-F1
#
_entry.id   AF-A0AAV1ATW0-F1
#
_cell.length_a   1.000
_cell.length_b   1.000
_cell.length_c   1.000
_cell.angle_alpha   90.00
_cell.angle_beta   90.00
_cell.angle_gamma   90.00
#
_symmetry.space_group_name_H-M   'P 1'
#
loop_
_entity.id
_entity.type
_entity.pdbx_description
1 polymer ?
#
loop_
_entity_poly.entity_id
_entity_poly.type
_entity_poly.pdbx_seq_one_letter_code
_entity_poly.pdbx_strand_id
1 'polypeptide(L)'
;MAAGKDNSEIVKAQIDKRDYRRIVLGNSLQALLISDPDTDKCAASMSVGVGYFSDPAGLEGLAHFLEHMLFYASEKYPVEDSYSKYITEHGGSTNAFTSSENTNYFFDVNTDGFEEALDRFAQFFTKPLMSADATMREIKAVDSENQKNLLSDGWRMNQLQKHLTAEDHPYHKFSTGNWDTLEVRPKTKGIDTRSELIKFHEENYSANLMHLVVYTNESLDKIQNLVEEKFKDIRNTNRDYFRTSSQPCKSDHLQIVVRTVPIKQGHKLRIVWPVTPEILHYMEGPSRYLAHLIGHEGEGSLYYILKKLGWATSLSAGESDLSLDFSFFKVVIDLTDAGHEHMQDIVGLLFKYIKLLQQSGVCEWIFEELSAVCETKFHYQDKIPPSDYVVNIASNMQYYPPKDWLVGSSLPSKFSPSVIQMVLDQLSPNNVRIFWESKSFEGHTDKVEPWYGTAYSIEKITASTIQGWVLSAPNENVHLPAPNKFIPTDLSLKIAPEKVKFPVLLSRSSYSALWYKPDTLFSTPKAYVKINFNCPYAGNSPEAEILTHIFTQLLMDYLNDNAYYAQVAGLYYSISHTDAGFQVNLLGYNHKLRVLLETIVDEIATFRVKTDSPSYFAHRFGHQGNGDQGIPEFQVPTTLSAGYVLLFFDTTGSNLALGRTARSTSCSSS
;
A
#
# COMPACT_ATOMS: atom_id res chain seq x y z
N MET A 1 30.39 11.58 26.95
CA MET A 1 30.82 10.21 26.63
C MET A 1 30.61 10.00 25.15
N ALA A 2 31.62 9.52 24.45
CA ALA A 2 31.71 9.54 22.98
C ALA A 2 30.60 8.69 22.33
N ALA A 3 29.93 9.27 21.33
CA ALA A 3 28.99 8.57 20.45
C ALA A 3 29.69 7.37 19.81
N GLY A 4 29.25 6.16 20.16
CA GLY A 4 29.76 4.93 19.57
C GLY A 4 29.41 4.88 18.09
N LYS A 5 30.42 5.00 17.22
CA LYS A 5 30.31 4.63 15.80
C LYS A 5 30.20 3.11 15.71
N ASP A 6 28.99 2.60 15.88
CA ASP A 6 28.65 1.21 15.58
C ASP A 6 28.50 1.08 14.06
N ASN A 7 29.61 0.74 13.39
CA ASN A 7 29.73 0.57 11.94
C ASN A 7 29.02 -0.74 11.48
N SER A 8 27.71 -0.84 11.70
CA SER A 8 26.84 -1.77 10.99
C SER A 8 26.51 -1.16 9.63
N GLU A 9 27.17 -1.66 8.58
CA GLU A 9 27.03 -1.15 7.21
C GLU A 9 25.58 -1.33 6.74
N ILE A 10 24.90 -0.21 6.47
CA ILE A 10 23.52 -0.17 5.97
C ILE A 10 23.51 -0.72 4.55
N VAL A 11 22.68 -1.73 4.27
CA VAL A 11 22.54 -2.31 2.93
C VAL A 11 21.91 -1.27 2.00
N LYS A 12 22.64 -0.89 0.94
CA LYS A 12 22.20 0.08 -0.07
C LYS A 12 22.12 -0.51 -1.46
N ALA A 13 21.30 0.10 -2.32
CA ALA A 13 21.21 -0.29 -3.72
C ALA A 13 22.53 -0.01 -4.45
N GLN A 14 22.84 -0.76 -5.52
CA GLN A 14 24.10 -0.62 -6.25
C GLN A 14 24.24 0.76 -6.90
N ILE A 15 23.14 1.32 -7.36
CA ILE A 15 23.11 2.64 -8.01
C ILE A 15 23.00 3.80 -7.00
N ASP A 16 22.96 3.50 -5.70
CA ASP A 16 22.77 4.49 -4.65
C ASP A 16 24.06 5.25 -4.32
N LYS A 17 24.07 6.52 -4.72
CA LYS A 17 25.20 7.44 -4.53
C LYS A 17 25.12 8.24 -3.22
N ARG A 18 24.05 8.09 -2.45
CA ARG A 18 23.85 8.85 -1.21
C ARG A 18 24.76 8.34 -0.10
N ASP A 19 25.10 9.24 0.80
CA ASP A 19 25.86 8.92 2.00
C ASP A 19 24.93 8.81 3.21
N TYR A 20 25.21 7.86 4.09
CA TYR A 20 24.36 7.53 5.22
C TYR A 20 25.15 7.56 6.53
N ARG A 21 24.52 8.05 7.60
CA ARG A 21 25.08 7.95 8.96
C ARG A 21 23.98 7.69 9.97
N ARG A 22 24.11 6.60 10.71
CA ARG A 22 23.32 6.35 11.92
C ARG A 22 23.92 7.10 13.09
N ILE A 23 23.07 7.77 13.88
CA ILE A 23 23.43 8.37 15.16
C ILE A 23 22.40 8.01 16.23
N VAL A 24 22.82 8.06 17.50
CA VAL A 24 21.94 7.96 18.65
C VAL A 24 22.25 9.15 19.56
N LEU A 25 21.25 9.98 19.83
CA LEU A 25 21.41 11.19 20.63
C LEU A 25 21.52 10.83 22.12
N GLY A 26 21.95 11.81 22.94
CA GLY A 26 22.06 11.63 24.39
C GLY A 26 20.73 11.31 25.11
N ASN A 27 19.59 11.60 24.47
CA ASN A 27 18.25 11.26 24.93
C ASN A 27 17.72 9.93 24.37
N SER A 28 18.56 9.11 23.73
CA SER A 28 18.21 7.82 23.12
C SER A 28 17.38 7.89 21.83
N LEU A 29 17.13 9.08 21.27
CA LEU A 29 16.55 9.20 19.93
C LEU A 29 17.51 8.62 18.89
N GLN A 30 17.01 7.71 18.06
CA GLN A 30 17.77 7.15 16.96
C GLN A 30 17.51 7.97 15.69
N ALA A 31 18.57 8.32 14.97
CA ALA A 31 18.42 9.02 13.70
C ALA A 31 19.26 8.41 12.58
N LEU A 32 18.72 8.45 11.37
CA LEU A 32 19.44 8.20 10.13
C LEU A 32 19.59 9.50 9.34
N LEU A 33 20.83 9.88 9.06
CA LEU A 33 21.19 11.04 8.26
C LEU A 33 21.49 10.58 6.83
N ILE A 34 20.92 11.27 5.85
CA ILE A 34 21.07 10.98 4.42
C ILE A 34 21.54 12.25 3.72
N SER A 35 22.73 12.18 3.11
CA SER A 35 23.30 13.26 2.30
C SER A 35 23.17 12.90 0.82
N ASP A 36 22.45 13.75 0.08
CA ASP A 36 22.29 13.71 -1.37
C ASP A 36 22.62 15.09 -1.96
N PRO A 37 23.88 15.36 -2.32
CA PRO A 37 24.29 16.67 -2.85
C PRO A 37 23.53 17.12 -4.11
N ASP A 38 22.91 16.19 -4.83
CA ASP A 38 22.18 16.45 -6.08
C ASP A 38 20.66 16.63 -5.84
N THR A 39 20.19 16.73 -4.60
CA THR A 39 18.74 16.90 -4.31
C THR A 39 18.28 18.34 -4.42
N ASP A 40 17.12 18.56 -5.06
CA ASP A 40 16.43 19.85 -5.08
C ASP A 40 15.51 20.05 -3.86
N LYS A 41 15.15 18.96 -3.18
CA LYS A 41 14.30 18.97 -1.98
C LYS A 41 14.97 18.26 -0.82
N CYS A 42 14.81 18.83 0.36
CA CYS A 42 15.15 18.20 1.63
C CYS A 42 13.87 17.65 2.27
N ALA A 43 14.00 16.61 3.08
CA ALA A 43 12.87 16.01 3.77
C ALA A 43 13.28 15.52 5.16
N ALA A 44 12.31 15.43 6.06
CA ALA A 44 12.48 14.74 7.33
C ALA A 44 11.22 13.98 7.70
N SER A 45 11.39 12.88 8.43
CA SER A 45 10.31 12.09 9.00
C SER A 45 10.65 11.65 10.42
N MET A 46 9.68 11.74 11.32
CA MET A 46 9.74 11.21 12.68
C MET A 46 8.66 10.15 12.84
N SER A 47 9.05 8.91 13.08
CA SER A 47 8.15 7.84 13.51
C SER A 47 8.23 7.68 15.03
N VAL A 48 7.12 7.88 15.70
CA VAL A 48 6.95 7.66 17.15
C VAL A 48 6.31 6.29 17.31
N GLY A 49 6.94 5.38 18.06
CA GLY A 49 6.45 4.01 18.32
C GLY A 49 5.23 3.90 19.23
N VAL A 50 4.23 4.74 18.98
CA VAL A 50 2.95 4.85 19.68
C VAL A 50 1.87 5.10 18.65
N GLY A 51 0.84 4.26 18.59
CA GLY A 51 -0.33 4.42 17.72
C GLY A 51 -1.63 4.19 18.49
N TYR A 52 -2.74 3.95 17.76
CA TYR A 52 -4.07 3.86 18.36
C TYR A 52 -4.24 2.65 19.32
N PHE A 53 -3.35 1.65 19.29
CA PHE A 53 -3.37 0.59 20.31
C PHE A 53 -3.18 1.15 21.72
N SER A 54 -2.48 2.28 21.84
CA SER A 54 -2.24 2.97 23.10
C SER A 54 -3.40 3.88 23.53
N ASP A 55 -4.44 4.07 22.70
CA ASP A 55 -5.58 4.93 23.06
C ASP A 55 -6.19 4.51 24.40
N PRO A 56 -6.42 5.45 25.34
CA PRO A 56 -7.09 5.13 26.59
C PRO A 56 -8.52 4.62 26.35
N ALA A 57 -8.98 3.72 27.22
CA ALA A 57 -10.35 3.19 27.11
C ALA A 57 -11.40 4.31 27.21
N GLY A 58 -12.29 4.39 26.24
CA GLY A 58 -13.31 5.45 26.16
C GLY A 58 -12.80 6.78 25.58
N LEU A 59 -11.57 6.83 25.08
CA LEU A 59 -10.98 7.92 24.29
C LEU A 59 -10.46 7.38 22.95
N GLU A 60 -11.27 6.57 22.28
CA GLU A 60 -10.95 6.01 20.97
C GLU A 60 -10.65 7.14 19.95
N GLY A 61 -9.47 7.08 19.32
CA GLY A 61 -8.96 8.10 18.41
C GLY A 61 -8.05 9.15 19.05
N LEU A 62 -7.66 9.02 20.32
CA LEU A 62 -6.81 10.02 20.99
C LEU A 62 -5.42 10.16 20.35
N ALA A 63 -4.79 9.07 19.93
CA ALA A 63 -3.49 9.11 19.24
C ALA A 63 -3.60 9.85 17.89
N HIS A 64 -4.65 9.56 17.12
CA HIS A 64 -4.93 10.26 15.86
C HIS A 64 -5.26 11.74 16.11
N PHE A 65 -5.99 12.04 17.19
CA PHE A 65 -6.26 13.42 17.56
C PHE A 65 -4.99 14.18 17.97
N LEU A 66 -4.07 13.53 18.69
CA LEU A 66 -2.76 14.11 19.01
C LEU A 66 -1.98 14.42 17.74
N GLU A 67 -2.01 13.54 16.73
CA GLU A 67 -1.42 13.78 15.43
C GLU A 67 -1.83 15.13 14.84
N HIS A 68 -3.14 15.41 14.75
CA HIS A 68 -3.65 16.68 14.24
C HIS A 68 -3.16 17.87 15.08
N MET A 69 -3.20 17.72 16.40
CA MET A 69 -2.87 18.80 17.33
C MET A 69 -1.40 19.24 17.28
N LEU A 70 -0.47 18.37 16.88
CA LEU A 70 0.95 18.73 16.79
C LEU A 70 1.27 19.70 15.63
N PHE A 71 0.40 19.79 14.60
CA PHE A 71 0.63 20.69 13.46
C PHE A 71 0.40 22.17 13.74
N TYR A 72 -0.30 22.50 14.84
CA TYR A 72 -0.79 23.85 15.07
C TYR A 72 0.28 24.77 15.64
N ALA A 73 0.60 24.59 16.92
CA ALA A 73 1.43 25.56 17.61
C ALA A 73 2.29 24.91 18.69
N SER A 74 3.43 25.53 18.90
CA SER A 74 4.40 25.18 19.94
C SER A 74 4.80 26.42 20.73
N GLU A 75 5.45 26.23 21.87
CA GLU A 75 5.92 27.36 22.70
C GLU A 75 6.81 28.32 21.90
N LYS A 76 7.70 27.78 21.05
CA LYS A 76 8.61 28.56 20.20
C LYS A 76 7.92 29.17 18.97
N TYR A 77 6.92 28.49 18.42
CA TYR A 77 6.14 28.94 17.27
C TYR A 77 4.64 28.94 17.61
N PRO A 78 4.15 29.99 18.30
CA PRO A 78 2.81 30.01 18.87
C PRO A 78 1.70 30.32 17.84
N VAL A 79 2.08 30.69 16.61
CA VAL A 79 1.12 30.98 15.53
C VAL A 79 0.69 29.68 14.87
N GLU A 80 -0.61 29.42 14.90
CA GLU A 80 -1.26 28.13 14.57
C GLU A 80 -1.01 27.57 13.17
N ASP A 81 -0.82 28.42 12.16
CA ASP A 81 -0.56 28.00 10.79
C ASP A 81 0.90 28.20 10.39
N SER A 82 1.77 28.57 11.34
CA SER A 82 3.13 29.00 11.02
C SER A 82 3.98 27.90 10.40
N TYR A 83 3.79 26.65 10.82
CA TYR A 83 4.48 25.51 10.24
C TYR A 83 3.98 25.23 8.81
N SER A 84 2.68 25.00 8.63
CA SER A 84 2.11 24.65 7.32
C SER A 84 2.32 25.76 6.28
N LYS A 85 2.19 27.03 6.70
CA LYS A 85 2.49 28.19 5.87
C LYS A 85 3.95 28.24 5.44
N TYR A 86 4.88 28.05 6.39
CA TYR A 86 6.32 28.04 6.08
C TYR A 86 6.67 26.94 5.07
N ILE A 87 6.17 25.72 5.30
CA ILE A 87 6.39 24.60 4.37
C ILE A 87 5.89 24.94 2.96
N THR A 88 4.69 25.50 2.84
CA THR A 88 4.08 25.87 1.56
C THR A 88 4.86 26.99 0.85
N GLU A 89 5.26 28.02 1.58
CA GLU A 89 6.03 29.16 1.05
C GLU A 89 7.42 28.74 0.53
N HIS A 90 7.95 27.61 1.00
CA HIS A 90 9.24 27.05 0.57
C HIS A 90 9.10 25.82 -0.36
N GLY A 91 8.00 25.76 -1.13
CA GLY A 91 7.79 24.74 -2.18
C GLY A 91 7.58 23.32 -1.65
N GLY A 92 7.25 23.21 -0.37
CA GLY A 92 7.15 21.97 0.37
C GLY A 92 5.75 21.42 0.53
N SER A 93 5.68 20.27 1.17
CA SER A 93 4.45 19.64 1.64
C SER A 93 4.70 18.95 2.97
N THR A 94 3.65 18.75 3.77
CA THR A 94 3.74 18.05 5.06
C THR A 94 2.50 17.21 5.28
N ASN A 95 2.65 16.12 6.00
CA ASN A 95 1.55 15.23 6.36
C ASN A 95 1.95 14.36 7.56
N ALA A 96 0.99 13.60 8.07
CA ALA A 96 1.21 12.56 9.04
C ALA A 96 0.21 11.41 8.85
N PHE A 97 0.42 10.31 9.57
CA PHE A 97 -0.58 9.28 9.75
C PHE A 97 -0.38 8.55 11.07
N THR A 98 -1.49 8.06 11.64
CA THR A 98 -1.54 7.24 12.84
C THR A 98 -1.96 5.81 12.48
N SER A 99 -1.10 4.85 12.79
CA SER A 99 -1.34 3.42 12.64
C SER A 99 -1.63 2.75 13.99
N SER A 100 -1.64 1.41 14.03
CA SER A 100 -1.82 0.62 15.25
C SER A 100 -0.74 0.89 16.29
N GLU A 101 0.52 0.88 15.87
CA GLU A 101 1.68 0.87 16.78
C GLU A 101 2.62 2.06 16.57
N ASN A 102 2.34 2.95 15.62
CA ASN A 102 3.14 4.15 15.39
C ASN A 102 2.31 5.33 14.87
N THR A 103 2.86 6.54 15.05
CA THR A 103 2.44 7.76 14.37
C THR A 103 3.65 8.34 13.64
N ASN A 104 3.52 8.62 12.35
CA ASN A 104 4.61 9.13 11.52
C ASN A 104 4.29 10.55 11.03
N TYR A 105 5.18 11.50 11.29
CA TYR A 105 5.09 12.88 10.84
C TYR A 105 6.21 13.18 9.85
N PHE A 106 5.91 13.91 8.78
CA PHE A 106 6.92 14.19 7.76
C PHE A 106 6.66 15.46 6.96
N PHE A 107 7.72 15.96 6.34
CA PHE A 107 7.66 17.06 5.39
C PHE A 107 8.76 16.98 4.34
N ASP A 108 8.55 17.70 3.24
CA ASP A 108 9.60 18.15 2.34
C ASP A 108 9.54 19.66 2.15
N VAL A 109 10.68 20.26 1.79
CA VAL A 109 10.83 21.68 1.39
C VAL A 109 11.99 21.81 0.41
N ASN A 110 12.07 22.93 -0.29
CA ASN A 110 13.28 23.30 -1.04
C ASN A 110 14.49 23.43 -0.09
N THR A 111 15.68 23.24 -0.64
CA THR A 111 16.94 23.15 0.15
C THR A 111 17.21 24.38 1.02
N ASP A 112 16.81 25.58 0.59
CA ASP A 112 17.01 26.85 1.28
C ASP A 112 16.14 27.03 2.54
N GLY A 113 14.97 26.41 2.59
CA GLY A 113 14.05 26.47 3.73
C GLY A 113 14.24 25.37 4.79
N PHE A 114 15.17 24.43 4.59
CA PHE A 114 15.18 23.19 5.37
C PHE A 114 15.46 23.38 6.86
N GLU A 115 16.42 24.23 7.22
CA GLU A 115 16.89 24.33 8.61
C GLU A 115 15.81 24.87 9.56
N GLU A 116 15.02 25.86 9.12
CA GLU A 116 13.92 26.40 9.91
C GLU A 116 12.69 25.48 9.86
N ALA A 117 12.41 24.83 8.73
CA ALA A 117 11.38 23.79 8.67
C ALA A 117 11.64 22.68 9.69
N LEU A 118 12.90 22.21 9.80
CA LEU A 118 13.30 21.20 10.78
C LEU A 118 13.19 21.70 12.22
N ASP A 119 13.47 22.98 12.47
CA ASP A 119 13.35 23.59 13.80
C ASP A 119 11.89 23.64 14.27
N ARG A 120 10.97 24.05 13.37
CA ARG A 120 9.53 24.05 13.61
C ARG A 120 9.00 22.64 13.85
N PHE A 121 9.43 21.68 13.02
CA PHE A 121 9.08 20.27 13.14
C PHE A 121 9.53 19.67 14.47
N ALA A 122 10.75 19.97 14.93
CA ALA A 122 11.25 19.49 16.21
C ALA A 122 10.36 19.92 17.40
N GLN A 123 9.67 21.06 17.29
CA GLN A 123 8.81 21.55 18.38
C GLN A 123 7.55 20.72 18.64
N PHE A 124 7.16 19.87 17.68
CA PHE A 124 6.03 18.94 17.83
C PHE A 124 6.30 17.97 18.99
N PHE A 125 7.57 17.60 19.16
CA PHE A 125 8.00 16.55 20.08
C PHE A 125 8.59 17.09 21.39
N THR A 126 8.86 18.40 21.48
CA THR A 126 9.39 19.03 22.69
C THR A 126 8.30 19.75 23.48
N LYS A 127 7.64 20.74 22.89
CA LYS A 127 6.71 21.65 23.59
C LYS A 127 5.53 22.12 22.72
N PRO A 128 4.64 21.23 22.28
CA PRO A 128 3.39 21.62 21.63
C PRO A 128 2.45 22.36 22.62
N LEU A 129 1.71 23.36 22.15
CA LEU A 129 0.83 24.17 23.02
C LEU A 129 -0.51 23.48 23.32
N MET A 130 -1.08 22.78 22.34
CA MET A 130 -2.40 22.16 22.40
C MET A 130 -3.44 23.09 23.07
N SER A 131 -3.68 24.28 22.51
CA SER A 131 -4.58 25.28 23.11
C SER A 131 -6.03 24.80 23.14
N ALA A 132 -6.81 25.23 24.13
CA ALA A 132 -8.21 24.80 24.27
C ALA A 132 -9.07 25.17 23.04
N ASP A 133 -8.82 26.35 22.45
CA ASP A 133 -9.53 26.82 21.26
C ASP A 133 -9.19 25.98 20.02
N ALA A 134 -7.94 25.52 19.88
CA ALA A 134 -7.54 24.63 18.80
C ALA A 134 -8.11 23.21 19.02
N THR A 135 -8.05 22.68 20.24
CA THR A 135 -8.61 21.35 20.58
C THR A 135 -10.05 21.20 20.10
N MET A 136 -10.92 22.15 20.42
CA MET A 136 -12.34 22.08 20.05
C MET A 136 -12.57 22.12 18.53
N ARG A 137 -11.76 22.90 17.78
CA ARG A 137 -11.86 22.95 16.32
C ARG A 137 -11.34 21.66 15.69
N GLU A 138 -10.26 21.11 16.20
CA GLU A 138 -9.66 19.90 15.65
C GLU A 138 -10.47 18.64 15.92
N ILE A 139 -11.19 18.57 17.05
CA ILE A 139 -12.18 17.48 17.23
C ILE A 139 -13.23 17.50 16.11
N LYS A 140 -13.66 18.69 15.64
CA LYS A 140 -14.59 18.79 14.49
C LYS A 140 -13.93 18.38 13.18
N ALA A 141 -12.63 18.66 13.00
CA ALA A 141 -11.88 18.22 11.83
C ALA A 141 -11.79 16.68 11.77
N VAL A 142 -11.44 16.05 12.89
CA VAL A 142 -11.44 14.58 13.04
C VAL A 142 -12.84 14.00 12.81
N ASP A 143 -13.89 14.64 13.33
CA ASP A 143 -15.27 14.21 13.07
C ASP A 143 -15.62 14.28 11.57
N SER A 144 -15.24 15.37 10.89
CA SER A 144 -15.46 15.52 9.45
C SER A 144 -14.71 14.47 8.63
N GLU A 145 -13.49 14.11 9.03
CA GLU A 145 -12.73 13.01 8.44
C GLU A 145 -13.45 11.66 8.63
N ASN A 146 -13.94 11.38 9.84
CA ASN A 146 -14.72 10.18 10.10
C ASN A 146 -16.01 10.15 9.23
N GLN A 147 -16.73 11.27 9.13
CA GLN A 147 -17.93 11.39 8.30
C GLN A 147 -17.64 11.09 6.82
N LYS A 148 -16.51 11.58 6.28
CA LYS A 148 -16.05 11.24 4.92
C LYS A 148 -15.81 9.73 4.78
N ASN A 149 -15.23 9.10 5.81
CA ASN A 149 -14.90 7.68 5.80
C ASN A 149 -16.14 6.77 5.90
N LEU A 150 -17.30 7.26 6.38
CA LEU A 150 -18.55 6.50 6.46
C LEU A 150 -19.02 5.92 5.12
N LEU A 151 -18.68 6.61 4.02
CA LEU A 151 -19.04 6.21 2.65
C LEU A 151 -18.01 5.30 1.97
N SER A 152 -16.90 4.98 2.65
CA SER A 152 -15.84 4.13 2.10
C SER A 152 -16.00 2.69 2.56
N ASP A 153 -16.32 1.79 1.62
CA ASP A 153 -16.38 0.35 1.88
C ASP A 153 -15.09 -0.23 2.47
N GLY A 154 -13.93 0.36 2.15
CA GLY A 154 -12.66 -0.04 2.74
C GLY A 154 -12.61 0.22 4.25
N TRP A 155 -12.99 1.43 4.69
CA TRP A 155 -13.04 1.79 6.10
C TRP A 155 -14.10 1.00 6.87
N ARG A 156 -15.30 0.87 6.29
CA ARG A 156 -16.41 0.08 6.84
C ARG A 156 -15.99 -1.37 7.09
N MET A 157 -15.34 -1.99 6.10
CA MET A 157 -14.88 -3.38 6.20
C MET A 157 -13.73 -3.55 7.19
N ASN A 158 -12.77 -2.63 7.21
CA ASN A 158 -11.67 -2.67 8.18
C ASN A 158 -12.20 -2.56 9.61
N GLN A 159 -13.13 -1.64 9.88
CA GLN A 159 -13.73 -1.53 11.21
C GLN A 159 -14.62 -2.72 11.56
N LEU A 160 -15.36 -3.29 10.60
CA LEU A 160 -16.12 -4.53 10.81
C LEU A 160 -15.19 -5.70 11.17
N GLN A 161 -14.07 -5.87 10.46
CA GLN A 161 -13.09 -6.92 10.76
C GLN A 161 -12.55 -6.80 12.18
N LYS A 162 -12.22 -5.57 12.63
CA LYS A 162 -11.79 -5.23 13.99
C LYS A 162 -12.88 -5.52 15.03
N HIS A 163 -14.11 -5.06 14.77
CA HIS A 163 -15.25 -5.25 15.66
C HIS A 163 -15.57 -6.74 15.89
N LEU A 164 -15.26 -7.61 14.93
CA LEU A 164 -15.43 -9.05 15.04
C LEU A 164 -14.19 -9.79 15.61
N THR A 165 -13.43 -9.10 16.45
CA THR A 165 -12.33 -9.64 17.26
C THR A 165 -12.61 -9.44 18.75
N ALA A 166 -11.79 -10.03 19.62
CA ALA A 166 -12.00 -9.99 21.05
C ALA A 166 -12.05 -8.55 21.58
N GLU A 167 -13.11 -8.19 22.32
CA GLU A 167 -13.36 -6.82 22.81
C GLU A 167 -12.25 -6.30 23.73
N ASP A 168 -11.55 -7.18 24.44
CA ASP A 168 -10.42 -6.87 25.31
C ASP A 168 -9.10 -6.64 24.56
N HIS A 169 -9.05 -6.92 23.25
CA HIS A 169 -7.85 -6.78 22.44
C HIS A 169 -7.78 -5.38 21.78
N PRO A 170 -6.61 -4.71 21.77
CA PRO A 170 -6.46 -3.35 21.22
C PRO A 170 -6.84 -3.23 19.73
N TYR A 171 -6.71 -4.30 18.95
CA TYR A 171 -7.17 -4.35 17.56
C TYR A 171 -8.68 -4.09 17.39
N HIS A 172 -9.52 -4.38 18.40
CA HIS A 172 -10.96 -4.12 18.36
C HIS A 172 -11.29 -2.61 18.33
N LYS A 173 -10.39 -1.76 18.85
CA LYS A 173 -10.63 -0.33 19.04
C LYS A 173 -10.96 0.38 17.72
N PHE A 174 -11.79 1.42 17.84
CA PHE A 174 -11.99 2.40 16.79
C PHE A 174 -10.80 3.36 16.75
N SER A 175 -10.15 3.48 15.59
CA SER A 175 -8.87 4.18 15.47
C SER A 175 -8.98 5.65 15.07
N THR A 176 -10.07 6.05 14.40
CA THR A 176 -10.18 7.40 13.82
C THR A 176 -10.53 8.44 14.87
N GLY A 177 -11.40 8.10 15.82
CA GLY A 177 -12.06 9.07 16.68
C GLY A 177 -13.15 9.85 15.95
N ASN A 178 -14.03 10.47 16.74
CA ASN A 178 -15.08 11.35 16.25
C ASN A 178 -15.58 12.28 17.37
N TRP A 179 -16.58 13.10 17.08
CA TRP A 179 -17.16 14.01 18.07
C TRP A 179 -17.69 13.28 19.32
N ASP A 180 -18.25 12.08 19.15
CA ASP A 180 -18.78 11.29 20.25
C ASP A 180 -17.67 10.77 21.18
N THR A 181 -16.59 10.23 20.63
CA THR A 181 -15.48 9.64 21.42
C THR A 181 -14.54 10.67 22.04
N LEU A 182 -14.42 11.86 21.43
CA LEU A 182 -13.47 12.89 21.86
C LEU A 182 -14.12 14.07 22.59
N GLU A 183 -15.43 14.29 22.48
CA GLU A 183 -16.11 15.40 23.19
C GLU A 183 -17.29 14.90 24.03
N VAL A 184 -18.25 14.16 23.45
CA VAL A 184 -19.51 13.83 24.16
C VAL A 184 -19.30 12.83 25.28
N ARG A 185 -18.75 11.64 24.98
CA ARG A 185 -18.54 10.57 25.99
C ARG A 185 -17.56 10.97 27.09
N PRO A 186 -16.43 11.64 26.82
CA PRO A 186 -15.52 12.06 27.88
C PRO A 186 -16.16 13.08 28.82
N LYS A 187 -16.84 14.08 28.26
CA LYS A 187 -17.50 15.14 29.02
C LYS A 187 -18.62 14.64 29.91
N THR A 188 -19.42 13.66 29.45
CA THR A 188 -20.44 13.02 30.30
C THR A 188 -19.85 12.26 31.48
N LYS A 189 -18.59 11.82 31.39
CA LYS A 189 -17.84 11.20 32.49
C LYS A 189 -17.01 12.19 33.31
N GLY A 190 -17.09 13.49 33.01
CA GLY A 190 -16.28 14.53 33.66
C GLY A 190 -14.80 14.48 33.28
N ILE A 191 -14.45 13.84 32.17
CA ILE A 191 -13.08 13.75 31.64
C ILE A 191 -12.86 14.94 30.70
N ASP A 192 -11.78 15.68 30.92
CA ASP A 192 -11.31 16.71 30.00
C ASP A 192 -10.36 16.09 28.97
N THR A 193 -10.85 15.94 27.73
CA THR A 193 -10.08 15.36 26.62
C THR A 193 -8.76 16.09 26.37
N ARG A 194 -8.71 17.42 26.58
CA ARG A 194 -7.46 18.19 26.39
C ARG A 194 -6.41 17.79 27.43
N SER A 195 -6.82 17.66 28.68
CA SER A 195 -5.91 17.21 29.75
C SER A 195 -5.40 15.80 29.50
N GLU A 196 -6.26 14.88 29.05
CA GLU A 196 -5.85 13.52 28.69
C GLU A 196 -4.95 13.50 27.43
N LEU A 197 -5.16 14.42 26.47
CA LEU A 197 -4.29 14.58 25.30
C LEU A 197 -2.87 15.01 25.69
N ILE A 198 -2.75 16.01 26.56
CA ILE A 198 -1.46 16.50 27.06
C ILE A 198 -0.75 15.40 27.83
N LYS A 199 -1.48 14.72 28.73
CA LYS A 199 -0.97 13.56 29.45
C LYS A 199 -0.52 12.44 28.51
N PHE A 200 -1.29 12.15 27.46
CA PHE A 200 -0.94 11.15 26.47
C PHE A 200 0.38 11.51 25.76
N HIS A 201 0.59 12.77 25.36
CA HIS A 201 1.86 13.23 24.82
C HIS A 201 3.00 13.08 25.85
N GLU A 202 2.84 13.61 27.05
CA GLU A 202 3.88 13.59 28.09
C GLU A 202 4.31 12.17 28.51
N GLU A 203 3.36 11.23 28.53
CA GLU A 203 3.61 9.85 28.93
C GLU A 203 4.15 9.00 27.77
N ASN A 204 3.66 9.19 26.54
CA ASN A 204 3.92 8.30 25.42
C ASN A 204 5.01 8.80 24.45
N TYR A 205 5.14 10.11 24.25
CA TYR A 205 6.09 10.70 23.28
C TYR A 205 7.49 10.79 23.90
N SER A 206 8.13 9.63 24.03
CA SER A 206 9.47 9.47 24.58
C SER A 206 10.52 9.33 23.46
N ALA A 207 11.65 10.04 23.59
CA ALA A 207 12.76 9.99 22.65
C ALA A 207 13.25 8.56 22.34
N ASN A 208 13.23 7.64 23.31
CA ASN A 208 13.68 6.25 23.08
C ASN A 208 12.74 5.41 22.18
N LEU A 209 11.52 5.89 21.92
CA LEU A 209 10.57 5.29 20.98
C LEU A 209 10.54 6.03 19.64
N MET A 210 11.38 7.03 19.45
CA MET A 210 11.39 7.89 18.27
C MET A 210 12.51 7.53 17.30
N HIS A 211 12.16 7.47 16.02
CA HIS A 211 13.08 7.24 14.91
C HIS A 211 12.99 8.41 13.93
N LEU A 212 14.08 9.15 13.79
CA LEU A 212 14.18 10.31 12.91
C LEU A 212 14.96 9.95 11.64
N VAL A 213 14.48 10.38 10.48
CA VAL A 213 15.27 10.34 9.24
C VAL A 213 15.34 11.75 8.67
N VAL A 214 16.55 12.20 8.33
CA VAL A 214 16.81 13.52 7.73
C VAL A 214 17.54 13.35 6.41
N TYR A 215 16.99 13.94 5.36
CA TYR A 215 17.49 13.90 3.99
C TYR A 215 17.77 15.30 3.48
N THR A 216 19.02 15.61 3.15
CA THR A 216 19.41 16.94 2.65
C THR A 216 20.57 16.89 1.66
N ASN A 217 20.84 18.02 1.00
CA ASN A 217 22.05 18.23 0.20
C ASN A 217 23.30 18.58 1.03
N GLU A 218 23.18 18.67 2.35
CA GLU A 218 24.26 19.07 3.24
C GLU A 218 25.17 17.90 3.62
N SER A 219 26.39 18.20 4.07
CA SER A 219 27.31 17.16 4.58
C SER A 219 26.75 16.48 5.83
N LEU A 220 27.06 15.18 6.00
CA LEU A 220 26.64 14.40 7.17
C LEU A 220 27.02 15.05 8.51
N ASP A 221 28.15 15.76 8.59
CA ASP A 221 28.58 16.47 9.80
C ASP A 221 27.67 17.67 10.11
N LYS A 222 27.25 18.43 9.10
CA LYS A 222 26.30 19.54 9.29
C LYS A 222 24.91 19.01 9.67
N ILE A 223 24.44 17.93 9.02
CA ILE A 223 23.16 17.29 9.37
C ILE A 223 23.19 16.83 10.83
N GLN A 224 24.27 16.18 11.27
CA GLN A 224 24.39 15.70 12.64
C GLN A 224 24.29 16.85 13.65
N ASN A 225 25.01 17.95 13.43
CA ASN A 225 24.94 19.12 14.31
C ASN A 225 23.51 19.70 14.38
N LEU A 226 22.83 19.82 13.24
CA LEU A 226 21.44 20.31 13.20
C LEU A 226 20.48 19.40 13.97
N VAL A 227 20.64 18.08 13.83
CA VAL A 227 19.80 17.11 14.53
C VAL A 227 20.08 17.12 16.03
N GLU A 228 21.34 17.12 16.45
CA GLU A 228 21.72 17.20 17.86
C GLU A 228 21.22 18.51 18.50
N GLU A 229 21.31 19.63 17.81
CA GLU A 229 20.85 20.92 18.32
C GLU A 229 19.33 20.96 18.52
N LYS A 230 18.55 20.52 17.51
CA LYS A 230 17.09 20.69 17.47
C LYS A 230 16.33 19.63 18.26
N PHE A 231 16.87 18.42 18.39
CA PHE A 231 16.15 17.27 18.98
C PHE A 231 16.68 16.81 20.35
N LYS A 232 17.76 17.39 20.89
CA LYS A 232 18.31 17.03 22.21
C LYS A 232 17.34 17.21 23.38
N ASP A 233 16.41 18.16 23.27
CA ASP A 233 15.50 18.54 24.35
C ASP A 233 14.23 17.68 24.39
N ILE A 234 14.06 16.73 23.46
CA ILE A 234 12.97 15.75 23.53
C ILE A 234 13.18 14.90 24.78
N ARG A 235 12.13 14.82 25.60
CA ARG A 235 12.13 14.06 26.84
C ARG A 235 12.26 12.57 26.56
N ASN A 236 13.13 11.90 27.31
CA ASN A 236 13.18 10.46 27.36
C ASN A 236 12.54 9.99 28.68
N THR A 237 11.39 9.32 28.62
CA THR A 237 10.71 8.69 29.76
C THR A 237 11.07 7.20 29.89
N ASN A 238 11.99 6.69 29.06
CA ASN A 238 12.45 5.30 29.02
C ASN A 238 11.28 4.31 28.94
N ARG A 239 10.38 4.58 27.99
CA ARG A 239 9.13 3.84 27.81
C ARG A 239 9.37 2.58 26.98
N ASP A 240 8.72 1.48 27.33
CA ASP A 240 8.74 0.27 26.50
C ASP A 240 7.77 0.39 25.31
N TYR A 241 8.09 -0.29 24.20
CA TYR A 241 7.15 -0.42 23.09
C TYR A 241 5.87 -1.12 23.54
N PHE A 242 4.75 -0.75 22.91
CA PHE A 242 3.49 -1.48 23.12
C PHE A 242 3.66 -2.94 22.69
N ARG A 243 3.19 -3.87 23.54
CA ARG A 243 3.16 -5.31 23.28
C ARG A 243 1.84 -5.89 23.75
N THR A 244 1.25 -6.77 22.96
CA THR A 244 0.07 -7.56 23.34
C THR A 244 0.43 -9.04 23.39
N SER A 245 0.10 -9.71 24.49
CA SER A 245 0.33 -11.15 24.63
C SER A 245 -0.84 -12.00 24.12
N SER A 246 -2.00 -11.39 23.84
CA SER A 246 -3.20 -12.09 23.37
C SER A 246 -3.35 -11.95 21.86
N GLN A 247 -3.89 -12.99 21.23
CA GLN A 247 -4.28 -12.96 19.82
C GLN A 247 -5.63 -12.24 19.67
N PRO A 248 -5.85 -11.45 18.60
CA PRO A 248 -7.12 -10.75 18.39
C PRO A 248 -8.29 -11.72 18.21
N CYS A 249 -8.07 -12.88 17.58
CA CYS A 249 -9.10 -13.88 17.32
C CYS A 249 -8.94 -15.08 18.25
N LYS A 250 -9.87 -15.21 19.22
CA LYS A 250 -10.12 -16.44 20.01
C LYS A 250 -10.94 -17.44 19.19
N SER A 251 -11.13 -18.69 19.66
CA SER A 251 -11.92 -19.73 18.97
C SER A 251 -13.30 -19.26 18.49
N ASP A 252 -13.97 -18.43 19.28
CA ASP A 252 -15.31 -17.94 18.98
C ASP A 252 -15.34 -16.89 17.86
N HIS A 253 -14.18 -16.37 17.45
CA HIS A 253 -14.03 -15.43 16.33
C HIS A 253 -13.59 -16.11 15.03
N LEU A 254 -13.35 -17.43 15.07
CA LEU A 254 -12.92 -18.25 13.93
C LEU A 254 -14.09 -19.09 13.42
N GLN A 255 -13.92 -19.65 12.22
CA GLN A 255 -14.90 -20.48 11.52
C GLN A 255 -16.23 -19.75 11.39
N ILE A 256 -16.17 -18.54 10.82
CA ILE A 256 -17.33 -17.67 10.61
C ILE A 256 -17.47 -17.29 9.14
N VAL A 257 -18.72 -17.15 8.70
CA VAL A 257 -19.10 -16.45 7.48
C VAL A 257 -19.86 -15.19 7.89
N VAL A 258 -19.42 -14.05 7.39
CA VAL A 258 -20.02 -12.74 7.66
C VAL A 258 -20.63 -12.25 6.35
N ARG A 259 -21.95 -12.15 6.29
CA ARG A 259 -22.64 -11.49 5.17
C ARG A 259 -22.74 -10.01 5.50
N THR A 260 -22.38 -9.13 4.56
CA THR A 260 -22.40 -7.70 4.83
C THR A 260 -22.74 -6.87 3.59
N VAL A 261 -23.38 -5.73 3.83
CA VAL A 261 -23.91 -4.85 2.78
C VAL A 261 -22.92 -3.70 2.53
N PRO A 262 -22.23 -3.67 1.37
CA PRO A 262 -21.39 -2.55 0.98
C PRO A 262 -22.25 -1.33 0.59
N ILE A 263 -21.61 -0.17 0.41
CA ILE A 263 -22.20 1.04 -0.16
C ILE A 263 -22.20 0.95 -1.68
N LYS A 264 -21.07 0.54 -2.29
CA LYS A 264 -20.96 0.37 -3.73
C LYS A 264 -21.69 -0.89 -4.21
N GLN A 265 -22.09 -0.89 -5.48
CA GLN A 265 -22.61 -2.07 -6.16
C GLN A 265 -21.50 -3.09 -6.42
N GLY A 266 -21.90 -4.36 -6.54
CA GLY A 266 -21.01 -5.48 -6.82
C GLY A 266 -20.83 -6.43 -5.64
N HIS A 267 -19.95 -7.40 -5.85
CA HIS A 267 -19.77 -8.55 -4.97
C HIS A 267 -18.28 -8.76 -4.68
N LYS A 268 -17.95 -9.03 -3.42
CA LYS A 268 -16.57 -9.27 -3.00
C LYS A 268 -16.51 -10.35 -1.94
N LEU A 269 -15.48 -11.18 -2.01
CA LEU A 269 -15.18 -12.19 -1.02
C LEU A 269 -13.81 -11.91 -0.41
N ARG A 270 -13.75 -11.86 0.92
CA ARG A 270 -12.49 -11.75 1.67
C ARG A 270 -12.36 -12.94 2.59
N ILE A 271 -11.34 -13.76 2.33
CA ILE A 271 -11.02 -14.92 3.16
C ILE A 271 -9.78 -14.56 3.96
N VAL A 272 -9.89 -14.61 5.29
CA VAL A 272 -8.91 -14.07 6.23
C VAL A 272 -8.52 -15.12 7.25
N TRP A 273 -7.22 -15.23 7.52
CA TRP A 273 -6.66 -16.09 8.57
C TRP A 273 -5.75 -15.26 9.48
N PRO A 274 -5.85 -15.37 10.82
CA PRO A 274 -4.77 -14.91 11.68
C PRO A 274 -3.53 -15.77 11.44
N VAL A 275 -2.39 -15.14 11.25
CA VAL A 275 -1.11 -15.81 10.97
C VAL A 275 0.02 -15.24 11.81
N THR A 276 1.12 -15.98 11.89
CA THR A 276 2.38 -15.47 12.43
C THR A 276 2.87 -14.28 11.59
N PRO A 277 3.17 -13.12 12.20
CA PRO A 277 3.66 -11.95 11.49
C PRO A 277 4.90 -12.22 10.65
N GLU A 278 4.92 -11.76 9.38
CA GLU A 278 6.10 -11.88 8.51
C GLU A 278 7.31 -11.14 9.10
N ILE A 279 7.09 -10.07 9.89
CA ILE A 279 8.20 -9.31 10.49
C ILE A 279 9.12 -10.17 11.37
N LEU A 280 8.61 -11.26 11.98
CA LEU A 280 9.43 -12.19 12.76
C LEU A 280 10.32 -13.09 11.88
N HIS A 281 10.02 -13.15 10.59
CA HIS A 281 10.61 -14.02 9.58
C HIS A 281 10.86 -13.27 8.26
N TYR A 282 11.19 -11.97 8.32
CA TYR A 282 11.23 -11.10 7.14
C TYR A 282 12.34 -11.49 6.16
N MET A 283 13.38 -12.18 6.63
CA MET A 283 14.45 -12.72 5.77
C MET A 283 13.99 -13.99 5.02
N GLU A 284 13.04 -14.73 5.58
CA GLU A 284 12.41 -15.90 4.96
C GLU A 284 11.20 -15.54 4.07
N GLY A 285 10.50 -14.43 4.36
CA GLY A 285 9.38 -13.93 3.57
C GLY A 285 8.22 -14.91 3.33
N PRO A 286 7.69 -15.61 4.36
CA PRO A 286 6.68 -16.64 4.18
C PRO A 286 5.37 -16.13 3.56
N SER A 287 4.85 -14.99 4.02
CA SER A 287 3.61 -14.43 3.48
C SER A 287 3.81 -13.95 2.05
N ARG A 288 4.97 -13.38 1.70
CA ARG A 288 5.33 -13.03 0.33
C ARG A 288 5.37 -14.25 -0.60
N TYR A 289 5.99 -15.36 -0.15
CA TYR A 289 6.02 -16.61 -0.92
C TYR A 289 4.59 -17.14 -1.18
N LEU A 290 3.74 -17.13 -0.16
CA LEU A 290 2.35 -17.60 -0.27
C LEU A 290 1.48 -16.66 -1.11
N ALA A 291 1.67 -15.35 -0.97
CA ALA A 291 1.00 -14.33 -1.78
C ALA A 291 1.30 -14.52 -3.27
N HIS A 292 2.57 -14.78 -3.61
CA HIS A 292 2.98 -15.04 -4.99
C HIS A 292 2.26 -16.25 -5.60
N LEU A 293 2.09 -17.33 -4.85
CA LEU A 293 1.46 -18.56 -5.36
C LEU A 293 -0.06 -18.48 -5.38
N ILE A 294 -0.69 -17.99 -4.31
CA ILE A 294 -2.16 -17.90 -4.20
C ILE A 294 -2.70 -16.79 -5.09
N GLY A 295 -1.96 -15.68 -5.19
CA GLY A 295 -2.26 -14.53 -6.04
C GLY A 295 -1.74 -14.65 -7.48
N HIS A 296 -1.19 -15.80 -7.88
CA HIS A 296 -0.68 -15.99 -9.22
C HIS A 296 -1.82 -15.89 -10.25
N GLU A 297 -1.55 -15.33 -11.43
CA GLU A 297 -2.57 -15.16 -12.48
C GLU A 297 -2.32 -15.99 -13.74
N GLY A 298 -1.13 -16.57 -13.88
CA GLY A 298 -0.80 -17.46 -15.00
C GLY A 298 -1.64 -18.75 -15.02
N GLU A 299 -1.57 -19.48 -16.14
CA GLU A 299 -2.27 -20.75 -16.35
C GLU A 299 -2.09 -21.74 -15.19
N GLY A 300 -3.19 -22.40 -14.79
CA GLY A 300 -3.23 -23.36 -13.68
C GLY A 300 -3.41 -22.74 -12.29
N SER A 301 -3.30 -21.41 -12.17
CA SER A 301 -3.57 -20.70 -10.92
C SER A 301 -5.06 -20.69 -10.54
N LEU A 302 -5.33 -20.36 -9.28
CA LEU A 302 -6.69 -20.17 -8.78
C LEU A 302 -7.43 -19.08 -9.57
N TYR A 303 -6.80 -17.92 -9.76
CA TYR A 303 -7.44 -16.81 -10.47
C TYR A 303 -7.74 -17.16 -11.92
N TYR A 304 -6.80 -17.81 -12.62
CA TYR A 304 -7.01 -18.25 -14.00
C TYR A 304 -8.27 -19.11 -14.15
N ILE A 305 -8.48 -20.06 -13.23
CA ILE A 305 -9.66 -20.92 -13.23
C ILE A 305 -10.93 -20.13 -12.93
N LEU A 306 -10.91 -19.27 -11.91
CA LEU A 306 -12.08 -18.46 -11.56
C LEU A 306 -12.48 -17.49 -12.69
N LYS A 307 -11.49 -16.93 -13.40
CA LYS A 307 -11.71 -16.10 -14.60
C LYS A 307 -12.32 -16.93 -15.73
N LYS A 308 -11.78 -18.11 -16.01
CA LYS A 308 -12.29 -19.03 -17.05
C LYS A 308 -13.73 -19.48 -16.78
N LEU A 309 -14.10 -19.69 -15.52
CA LEU A 309 -15.48 -20.01 -15.11
C LEU A 309 -16.40 -18.77 -15.12
N GLY A 310 -15.85 -17.58 -15.35
CA GLY A 310 -16.60 -16.32 -15.33
C GLY A 310 -17.05 -15.90 -13.93
N TRP A 311 -16.38 -16.38 -12.87
CA TRP A 311 -16.75 -16.18 -11.47
C TRP A 311 -16.03 -15.01 -10.79
N ALA A 312 -14.83 -14.65 -11.25
CA ALA A 312 -14.05 -13.57 -10.65
C ALA A 312 -13.48 -12.61 -11.70
N THR A 313 -13.36 -11.33 -11.33
CA THR A 313 -12.75 -10.28 -12.13
C THR A 313 -11.35 -9.91 -11.65
N SER A 314 -11.05 -10.13 -10.37
CA SER A 314 -9.72 -9.95 -9.80
C SER A 314 -9.48 -10.92 -8.64
N LEU A 315 -8.21 -11.19 -8.33
CA LEU A 315 -7.80 -11.87 -7.10
C LEU A 315 -6.51 -11.23 -6.58
N SER A 316 -6.44 -11.01 -5.28
CA SER A 316 -5.21 -10.62 -4.60
C SER A 316 -5.03 -11.44 -3.33
N ALA A 317 -3.77 -11.71 -2.98
CA ALA A 317 -3.42 -12.44 -1.77
C ALA A 317 -2.24 -11.74 -1.09
N GLY A 318 -2.21 -11.74 0.24
CA GLY A 318 -1.10 -11.15 0.98
C GLY A 318 -1.37 -10.97 2.46
N GLU A 319 -0.34 -10.52 3.15
CA GLU A 319 -0.43 -10.14 4.55
C GLU A 319 -1.16 -8.80 4.71
N SER A 320 -1.93 -8.65 5.79
CA SER A 320 -2.63 -7.42 6.16
C SER A 320 -2.62 -7.21 7.67
N ASP A 321 -2.86 -5.95 8.09
CA ASP A 321 -3.01 -5.57 9.50
C ASP A 321 -1.79 -5.98 10.37
N LEU A 322 -0.59 -5.85 9.81
CA LEU A 322 0.67 -6.22 10.45
C LEU A 322 0.87 -5.47 11.78
N SER A 323 1.24 -6.23 12.80
CA SER A 323 1.81 -5.74 14.06
C SER A 323 3.02 -6.60 14.44
N LEU A 324 3.73 -6.22 15.50
CA LEU A 324 4.83 -7.04 16.00
C LEU A 324 4.38 -8.38 16.66
N ASP A 325 3.09 -8.53 16.99
CA ASP A 325 2.58 -9.65 17.79
C ASP A 325 1.58 -10.55 17.04
N PHE A 326 0.87 -10.00 16.06
CA PHE A 326 -0.07 -10.74 15.20
C PHE A 326 -0.18 -10.10 13.82
N SER A 327 -0.67 -10.89 12.88
CA SER A 327 -0.94 -10.45 11.51
C SER A 327 -2.07 -11.27 10.92
N PHE A 328 -2.57 -10.85 9.76
CA PHE A 328 -3.56 -11.62 9.01
C PHE A 328 -3.04 -11.92 7.60
N PHE A 329 -3.35 -13.10 7.09
CA PHE A 329 -3.23 -13.41 5.67
C PHE A 329 -4.61 -13.34 5.04
N LYS A 330 -4.72 -12.67 3.90
CA LYS A 330 -5.98 -12.38 3.24
C LYS A 330 -5.94 -12.74 1.78
N VAL A 331 -7.02 -13.35 1.30
CA VAL A 331 -7.34 -13.52 -0.12
C VAL A 331 -8.60 -12.70 -0.42
N VAL A 332 -8.51 -11.78 -1.38
CA VAL A 332 -9.63 -10.93 -1.81
C VAL A 332 -9.96 -11.25 -3.26
N ILE A 333 -11.23 -11.53 -3.52
CA ILE A 333 -11.73 -11.86 -4.84
C ILE A 333 -12.89 -10.92 -5.17
N ASP A 334 -12.75 -10.14 -6.24
CA ASP A 334 -13.89 -9.41 -6.83
C ASP A 334 -14.71 -10.39 -7.66
N LEU A 335 -15.99 -10.55 -7.32
CA LEU A 335 -16.87 -11.55 -7.91
C LEU A 335 -17.73 -10.94 -9.02
N THR A 336 -18.07 -11.75 -10.02
CA THR A 336 -19.19 -11.47 -10.91
C THR A 336 -20.51 -11.86 -10.23
N ASP A 337 -21.66 -11.48 -10.82
CA ASP A 337 -22.97 -11.98 -10.40
C ASP A 337 -23.02 -13.52 -10.37
N ALA A 338 -22.42 -14.19 -11.38
CA ALA A 338 -22.34 -15.65 -11.40
C ALA A 338 -21.44 -16.17 -10.27
N GLY A 339 -20.30 -15.51 -10.01
CA GLY A 339 -19.42 -15.88 -8.89
C GLY A 339 -20.08 -15.71 -7.53
N HIS A 340 -20.97 -14.73 -7.37
CA HIS A 340 -21.77 -14.55 -6.16
C HIS A 340 -22.61 -15.80 -5.86
N GLU A 341 -23.31 -16.34 -6.85
CA GLU A 341 -24.11 -17.56 -6.72
C GLU A 341 -23.26 -18.82 -6.47
N HIS A 342 -21.98 -18.79 -6.87
CA HIS A 342 -21.02 -19.89 -6.71
C HIS A 342 -20.03 -19.69 -5.55
N MET A 343 -20.35 -18.84 -4.56
CA MET A 343 -19.42 -18.52 -3.45
C MET A 343 -18.81 -19.75 -2.78
N GLN A 344 -19.61 -20.79 -2.52
CA GLN A 344 -19.13 -22.02 -1.87
C GLN A 344 -18.13 -22.78 -2.74
N ASP A 345 -18.38 -22.87 -4.05
CA ASP A 345 -17.47 -23.53 -4.99
C ASP A 345 -16.14 -22.78 -5.10
N ILE A 346 -16.18 -21.44 -5.08
CA ILE A 346 -14.99 -20.58 -5.08
C ILE A 346 -14.13 -20.83 -3.83
N VAL A 347 -14.75 -20.87 -2.65
CA VAL A 347 -14.05 -21.20 -1.40
C VAL A 347 -13.50 -22.63 -1.46
N GLY A 348 -14.26 -23.57 -2.02
CA GLY A 348 -13.81 -24.95 -2.25
C GLY A 348 -12.57 -25.03 -3.14
N LEU A 349 -12.54 -24.30 -4.25
CA LEU A 349 -11.37 -24.20 -5.14
C LEU A 349 -10.15 -23.59 -4.44
N LEU A 350 -10.34 -22.53 -3.64
CA LEU A 350 -9.27 -21.93 -2.85
C LEU A 350 -8.64 -22.95 -1.88
N PHE A 351 -9.46 -23.71 -1.14
CA PHE A 351 -8.94 -24.73 -0.23
C PHE A 351 -8.34 -25.94 -0.98
N LYS A 352 -8.82 -26.29 -2.19
CA LYS A 352 -8.13 -27.26 -3.06
C LYS A 352 -6.72 -26.77 -3.41
N TYR A 353 -6.59 -25.50 -3.78
CA TYR A 353 -5.30 -24.90 -4.12
C TYR A 353 -4.36 -24.85 -2.92
N ILE A 354 -4.84 -24.41 -1.74
CA ILE A 354 -4.04 -24.42 -0.50
C ILE A 354 -3.57 -25.84 -0.17
N LYS A 355 -4.45 -26.85 -0.32
CA LYS A 355 -4.08 -28.25 -0.10
C LYS A 355 -3.02 -28.74 -1.09
N LEU A 356 -3.11 -28.34 -2.36
CA LEU A 356 -2.07 -28.59 -3.36
C LEU A 356 -0.72 -28.02 -2.91
N LEU A 357 -0.68 -26.77 -2.41
CA LEU A 357 0.54 -26.16 -1.90
C LEU A 357 1.10 -26.95 -0.70
N GLN A 358 0.25 -27.33 0.24
CA GLN A 358 0.63 -28.12 1.42
C GLN A 358 1.20 -29.49 1.04
N GLN A 359 0.66 -30.13 -0.01
CA GLN A 359 1.10 -31.46 -0.47
C GLN A 359 2.35 -31.41 -1.35
N SER A 360 2.50 -30.36 -2.15
CA SER A 360 3.66 -30.17 -3.02
C SER A 360 4.92 -29.81 -2.25
N GLY A 361 4.75 -29.25 -1.05
CA GLY A 361 5.82 -28.72 -0.23
C GLY A 361 6.35 -27.38 -0.74
N VAL A 362 7.26 -26.77 0.02
CA VAL A 362 7.88 -25.50 -0.33
C VAL A 362 9.02 -25.74 -1.31
N CYS A 363 8.95 -25.13 -2.49
CA CYS A 363 9.93 -25.31 -3.56
C CYS A 363 11.02 -24.24 -3.49
N GLU A 364 12.28 -24.68 -3.42
CA GLU A 364 13.45 -23.79 -3.38
C GLU A 364 13.57 -22.91 -4.63
N TRP A 365 13.36 -23.48 -5.83
CA TRP A 365 13.46 -22.74 -7.08
C TRP A 365 12.47 -21.55 -7.17
N ILE A 366 11.28 -21.66 -6.57
CA ILE A 366 10.29 -20.56 -6.52
C ILE A 366 10.80 -19.44 -5.60
N PHE A 367 11.38 -19.82 -4.47
CA PHE A 367 12.00 -18.87 -3.56
C PHE A 367 13.18 -18.15 -4.23
N GLU A 368 14.04 -18.87 -4.95
CA GLU A 368 15.16 -18.29 -5.69
C GLU A 368 14.69 -17.31 -6.77
N GLU A 369 13.64 -17.65 -7.53
CA GLU A 369 13.04 -16.73 -8.51
C GLU A 369 12.52 -15.44 -7.85
N LEU A 370 11.77 -15.58 -6.75
CA LEU A 370 11.25 -14.44 -5.99
C LEU A 370 12.37 -13.57 -5.41
N SER A 371 13.40 -14.19 -4.85
CA SER A 371 14.56 -13.50 -4.30
C SER A 371 15.30 -12.73 -5.39
N ALA A 372 15.57 -13.36 -6.54
CA ALA A 372 16.24 -12.71 -7.68
C ALA A 372 15.45 -11.51 -8.23
N VAL A 373 14.12 -11.62 -8.32
CA VAL A 373 13.24 -10.50 -8.72
C VAL A 373 13.35 -9.35 -7.70
N CYS A 374 13.31 -9.67 -6.41
CA CYS A 374 13.40 -8.69 -5.33
C CYS A 374 14.76 -7.99 -5.31
N GLU A 375 15.86 -8.73 -5.43
CA GLU A 375 17.23 -8.20 -5.52
C GLU A 375 17.39 -7.26 -6.71
N THR A 376 16.92 -7.68 -7.89
CA THR A 376 16.96 -6.86 -9.09
C THR A 376 16.18 -5.56 -8.88
N LYS A 377 14.96 -5.65 -8.32
CA LYS A 377 14.13 -4.48 -8.02
C LYS A 377 14.83 -3.53 -7.06
N PHE A 378 15.42 -4.03 -5.98
CA PHE A 378 16.10 -3.21 -4.98
C PHE A 378 17.32 -2.49 -5.56
N HIS A 379 18.19 -3.20 -6.29
CA HIS A 379 19.43 -2.63 -6.80
C HIS A 379 19.23 -1.63 -7.95
N TYR A 380 18.12 -1.76 -8.70
CA TYR A 380 17.80 -0.91 -9.84
C TYR A 380 16.47 -0.15 -9.67
N GLN A 381 16.05 0.09 -8.42
CA GLN A 381 14.87 0.91 -8.13
C GLN A 381 15.04 2.34 -8.65
N ASP A 382 13.96 2.96 -9.08
CA ASP A 382 14.01 4.36 -9.48
C ASP A 382 14.19 5.26 -8.24
N LYS A 383 14.72 6.48 -8.43
CA LYS A 383 14.92 7.42 -7.32
C LYS A 383 13.56 7.75 -6.69
N ILE A 384 13.40 7.37 -5.41
CA ILE A 384 12.18 7.64 -4.63
C ILE A 384 12.19 9.13 -4.22
N PRO A 385 11.03 9.83 -4.27
CA PRO A 385 10.92 11.18 -3.73
C PRO A 385 11.44 11.27 -2.28
N PRO A 386 12.17 12.35 -1.90
CA PRO A 386 12.78 12.44 -0.58
C PRO A 386 11.79 12.22 0.59
N SER A 387 10.58 12.79 0.52
CA SER A 387 9.53 12.64 1.53
C SER A 387 9.09 11.19 1.70
N ASP A 388 8.71 10.50 0.63
CA ASP A 388 8.34 9.08 0.66
C ASP A 388 9.50 8.22 1.18
N TYR A 389 10.74 8.56 0.82
CA TYR A 389 11.92 7.82 1.22
C TYR A 389 12.17 7.91 2.74
N VAL A 390 12.12 9.11 3.32
CA VAL A 390 12.32 9.29 4.75
C VAL A 390 11.21 8.65 5.58
N VAL A 391 9.95 8.71 5.10
CA VAL A 391 8.79 8.09 5.77
C VAL A 391 8.96 6.58 5.87
N ASN A 392 9.27 5.94 4.74
CA ASN A 392 9.45 4.49 4.69
C ASN A 392 10.58 4.03 5.62
N ILE A 393 11.71 4.74 5.62
CA ILE A 393 12.84 4.37 6.47
C ILE A 393 12.52 4.62 7.95
N ALA A 394 11.90 5.75 8.31
CA ALA A 394 11.55 6.04 9.70
C ALA A 394 10.62 4.98 10.28
N SER A 395 9.65 4.50 9.49
CA SER A 395 8.80 3.37 9.86
C SER A 395 9.61 2.07 9.96
N ASN A 396 10.51 1.77 9.02
CA ASN A 396 11.35 0.57 9.07
C ASN A 396 12.27 0.54 10.30
N MET A 397 12.75 1.68 10.79
CA MET A 397 13.64 1.75 11.95
C MET A 397 13.04 1.15 13.22
N GLN A 398 11.70 1.14 13.34
CA GLN A 398 10.99 0.50 14.45
C GLN A 398 11.00 -1.04 14.37
N TYR A 399 11.01 -1.59 13.16
CA TYR A 399 10.74 -3.01 12.93
C TYR A 399 11.99 -3.82 12.56
N TYR A 400 12.99 -3.18 11.94
CA TYR A 400 14.16 -3.85 11.35
C TYR A 400 15.48 -3.43 12.02
N PRO A 401 16.49 -4.31 12.01
CA PRO A 401 17.82 -3.94 12.47
C PRO A 401 18.47 -2.87 11.56
N PRO A 402 19.46 -2.10 12.07
CA PRO A 402 20.09 -1.00 11.32
C PRO A 402 20.58 -1.32 9.91
N LYS A 403 21.15 -2.52 9.73
CA LYS A 403 21.64 -2.98 8.43
C LYS A 403 20.53 -3.03 7.35
N ASP A 404 19.28 -3.23 7.76
CA ASP A 404 18.15 -3.47 6.85
C ASP A 404 17.15 -2.30 6.80
N TRP A 405 17.44 -1.15 7.43
CA TRP A 405 16.52 0.00 7.46
C TRP A 405 16.08 0.50 6.08
N LEU A 406 16.95 0.41 5.06
CA LEU A 406 16.64 0.84 3.69
C LEU A 406 15.84 -0.20 2.89
N VAL A 407 15.93 -1.48 3.26
CA VAL A 407 15.39 -2.61 2.49
C VAL A 407 14.11 -3.16 3.13
N GLY A 408 14.02 -3.17 4.46
CA GLY A 408 12.94 -3.80 5.22
C GLY A 408 12.74 -5.27 4.83
N SER A 409 11.49 -5.68 4.63
CA SER A 409 11.12 -7.01 4.13
C SER A 409 11.21 -7.17 2.60
N SER A 410 11.80 -6.21 1.88
CA SER A 410 11.83 -6.23 0.42
C SER A 410 12.81 -7.26 -0.16
N LEU A 411 13.72 -7.81 0.65
CA LEU A 411 14.75 -8.77 0.22
C LEU A 411 14.69 -10.07 1.04
N PRO A 412 13.83 -11.02 0.68
CA PRO A 412 13.94 -12.37 1.22
C PRO A 412 15.29 -12.96 0.79
N SER A 413 16.09 -13.36 1.76
CA SER A 413 17.50 -13.76 1.59
C SER A 413 17.84 -15.11 2.22
N LYS A 414 16.90 -15.71 2.96
CA LYS A 414 17.10 -16.98 3.65
C LYS A 414 15.98 -17.97 3.31
N PHE A 415 16.30 -18.99 2.53
CA PHE A 415 15.36 -20.07 2.28
C PHE A 415 15.15 -20.92 3.54
N SER A 416 13.90 -21.03 3.99
CA SER A 416 13.52 -21.86 5.14
C SER A 416 12.17 -22.53 4.88
N PRO A 417 12.17 -23.76 4.33
CA PRO A 417 10.92 -24.44 3.97
C PRO A 417 10.05 -24.69 5.19
N SER A 418 10.62 -24.91 6.38
CA SER A 418 9.86 -25.12 7.61
C SER A 418 9.10 -23.88 8.08
N VAL A 419 9.68 -22.68 7.92
CA VAL A 419 9.03 -21.42 8.31
C VAL A 419 7.89 -21.09 7.34
N ILE A 420 8.13 -21.28 6.04
CA ILE A 420 7.09 -21.07 5.01
C ILE A 420 5.95 -22.08 5.20
N GLN A 421 6.27 -23.35 5.45
CA GLN A 421 5.27 -24.40 5.71
C GLN A 421 4.44 -24.10 6.97
N MET A 422 5.08 -23.62 8.05
CA MET A 422 4.39 -23.24 9.28
C MET A 422 3.28 -22.22 9.02
N VAL A 423 3.54 -21.17 8.22
CA VAL A 423 2.53 -20.16 7.90
C VAL A 423 1.48 -20.74 6.93
N LEU A 424 1.87 -21.56 5.96
CA LEU A 424 0.95 -22.24 5.05
C LEU A 424 -0.04 -23.15 5.80
N ASP A 425 0.40 -23.84 6.85
CA ASP A 425 -0.44 -24.70 7.67
C ASP A 425 -1.46 -23.92 8.52
N GLN A 426 -1.22 -22.62 8.76
CA GLN A 426 -2.18 -21.74 9.44
C GLN A 426 -3.36 -21.36 8.54
N LEU A 427 -3.22 -21.45 7.21
CA LEU A 427 -4.29 -21.23 6.23
C LEU A 427 -5.26 -22.43 6.19
N SER A 428 -5.89 -22.71 7.34
CA SER A 428 -6.72 -23.91 7.54
C SER A 428 -8.22 -23.59 7.64
N PRO A 429 -9.10 -24.58 7.41
CA PRO A 429 -10.53 -24.45 7.66
C PRO A 429 -10.91 -24.17 9.12
N ASN A 430 -9.99 -24.39 10.07
CA ASN A 430 -10.22 -24.15 11.51
C ASN A 430 -9.94 -22.70 11.91
N ASN A 431 -9.12 -21.99 11.14
CA ASN A 431 -8.71 -20.61 11.45
C ASN A 431 -9.34 -19.56 10.52
N VAL A 432 -10.25 -19.97 9.63
CA VAL A 432 -10.76 -19.10 8.58
C VAL A 432 -11.88 -18.18 9.06
N ARG A 433 -11.89 -16.96 8.52
CA ARG A 433 -12.98 -15.98 8.59
C ARG A 433 -13.33 -15.56 7.16
N ILE A 434 -14.59 -15.68 6.76
CA ILE A 434 -15.04 -15.38 5.39
C ILE A 434 -15.97 -14.18 5.45
N PHE A 435 -15.61 -13.07 4.81
CA PHE A 435 -16.47 -11.90 4.65
C PHE A 435 -17.01 -11.88 3.23
N TRP A 436 -18.33 -11.95 3.10
CA TRP A 436 -19.06 -11.97 1.85
C TRP A 436 -19.84 -10.66 1.72
N GLU A 437 -19.31 -9.77 0.88
CA GLU A 437 -19.83 -8.44 0.62
C GLU A 437 -20.77 -8.50 -0.58
N SER A 438 -22.01 -8.08 -0.40
CA SER A 438 -22.98 -7.97 -1.48
C SER A 438 -24.13 -7.04 -1.15
N LYS A 439 -24.54 -6.22 -2.12
CA LYS A 439 -25.79 -5.46 -2.04
C LYS A 439 -27.04 -6.34 -1.96
N SER A 440 -26.99 -7.58 -2.48
CA SER A 440 -28.12 -8.52 -2.40
C SER A 440 -28.53 -8.88 -0.96
N PHE A 441 -27.67 -8.63 0.03
CA PHE A 441 -27.99 -8.87 1.44
C PHE A 441 -28.75 -7.73 2.12
N GLU A 442 -29.04 -6.63 1.43
CA GLU A 442 -29.84 -5.55 1.98
C GLU A 442 -31.22 -6.07 2.43
N GLY A 443 -31.61 -5.72 3.66
CA GLY A 443 -32.82 -6.24 4.31
C GLY A 443 -32.71 -7.67 4.88
N HIS A 444 -31.57 -8.35 4.71
CA HIS A 444 -31.34 -9.74 5.14
C HIS A 444 -30.23 -9.88 6.20
N THR A 445 -29.83 -8.77 6.82
CA THR A 445 -28.85 -8.70 7.91
C THR A 445 -29.49 -8.33 9.24
N ASP A 446 -28.97 -8.82 10.35
CA ASP A 446 -29.56 -8.69 11.69
C ASP A 446 -28.72 -7.88 12.70
N LYS A 447 -27.51 -7.48 12.32
CA LYS A 447 -26.57 -6.72 13.16
C LYS A 447 -26.05 -5.48 12.43
N VAL A 448 -25.56 -4.53 13.23
CA VAL A 448 -24.97 -3.28 12.75
C VAL A 448 -23.69 -3.00 13.53
N GLU A 449 -22.60 -2.74 12.82
CA GLU A 449 -21.33 -2.32 13.39
C GLU A 449 -21.46 -0.87 13.91
N PRO A 450 -21.07 -0.58 15.15
CA PRO A 450 -21.47 0.65 15.85
C PRO A 450 -20.87 1.95 15.30
N TRP A 451 -19.69 1.92 14.67
CA TRP A 451 -18.97 3.14 14.30
C TRP A 451 -19.32 3.63 12.89
N TYR A 452 -19.42 2.72 11.94
CA TYR A 452 -19.71 3.03 10.54
C TYR A 452 -21.14 2.67 10.13
N GLY A 453 -21.92 2.01 10.99
CA GLY A 453 -23.26 1.56 10.64
C GLY A 453 -23.25 0.47 9.57
N THR A 454 -22.23 -0.39 9.58
CA THR A 454 -22.11 -1.49 8.61
C THR A 454 -23.09 -2.59 8.96
N ALA A 455 -24.07 -2.83 8.09
CA ALA A 455 -25.05 -3.89 8.27
C ALA A 455 -24.43 -5.27 7.95
N TYR A 456 -24.61 -6.23 8.85
CA TYR A 456 -24.04 -7.57 8.69
C TYR A 456 -24.85 -8.66 9.41
N SER A 457 -24.60 -9.92 9.07
CA SER A 457 -24.99 -11.10 9.84
C SER A 457 -23.84 -12.09 9.91
N ILE A 458 -23.79 -12.92 10.96
CA ILE A 458 -22.71 -13.88 11.18
C ILE A 458 -23.28 -15.28 11.35
N GLU A 459 -22.71 -16.22 10.62
CA GLU A 459 -22.98 -17.64 10.75
C GLU A 459 -21.71 -18.37 11.14
N LYS A 460 -21.86 -19.38 12.02
CA LYS A 460 -20.79 -20.33 12.32
C LYS A 460 -20.73 -21.38 11.22
N ILE A 461 -19.52 -21.69 10.79
CA ILE A 461 -19.22 -22.78 9.88
C ILE A 461 -18.32 -23.80 10.55
N THR A 462 -18.24 -25.00 9.97
CA THR A 462 -17.37 -26.08 10.47
C THR A 462 -16.35 -26.45 9.41
N ALA A 463 -15.23 -27.04 9.83
CA ALA A 463 -14.26 -27.61 8.90
C ALA A 463 -14.90 -28.69 7.99
N SER A 464 -15.88 -29.45 8.49
CA SER A 464 -16.64 -30.40 7.68
C SER A 464 -17.50 -29.72 6.60
N THR A 465 -18.07 -28.55 6.88
CA THR A 465 -18.81 -27.76 5.88
C THR A 465 -17.88 -27.32 4.74
N ILE A 466 -16.71 -26.77 5.08
CA ILE A 466 -15.69 -26.38 4.08
C ILE A 466 -15.20 -27.59 3.30
N GLN A 467 -15.00 -28.73 3.97
CA GLN A 467 -14.64 -29.97 3.29
C GLN A 467 -15.73 -30.43 2.31
N GLY A 468 -17.01 -30.22 2.64
CA GLY A 468 -18.13 -30.40 1.72
C GLY A 468 -17.99 -29.53 0.47
N TRP A 469 -17.69 -28.24 0.64
CA TRP A 469 -17.45 -27.31 -0.48
C TRP A 469 -16.25 -27.70 -1.34
N VAL A 470 -15.17 -28.19 -0.72
CA VAL A 470 -14.00 -28.73 -1.43
C VAL A 470 -14.39 -29.95 -2.28
N LEU A 471 -15.28 -30.81 -1.80
CA LEU A 471 -15.73 -31.99 -2.55
C LEU A 471 -16.73 -31.64 -3.66
N SER A 472 -17.55 -30.61 -3.49
CA SER A 472 -18.54 -30.17 -4.49
C SER A 472 -17.94 -29.28 -5.58
N ALA A 473 -16.87 -28.55 -5.26
CA ALA A 473 -16.26 -27.61 -6.19
C ALA A 473 -15.81 -28.30 -7.50
N PRO A 474 -15.85 -27.60 -8.65
CA PRO A 474 -15.45 -28.13 -9.94
C PRO A 474 -14.10 -28.84 -9.93
N ASN A 475 -13.97 -29.89 -10.73
CA ASN A 475 -12.73 -30.64 -10.87
C ASN A 475 -11.85 -30.02 -11.97
N GLU A 476 -11.26 -28.88 -11.65
CA GLU A 476 -10.37 -28.13 -12.53
C GLU A 476 -8.90 -28.48 -12.26
N ASN A 477 -8.08 -28.36 -13.29
CA ASN A 477 -6.64 -28.68 -13.21
C ASN A 477 -5.85 -27.51 -12.59
N VAL A 478 -5.90 -27.39 -11.26
CA VAL A 478 -5.00 -26.50 -10.51
C VAL A 478 -3.58 -27.08 -10.45
N HIS A 479 -2.57 -26.26 -10.72
CA HIS A 479 -1.17 -26.65 -10.58
C HIS A 479 -0.27 -25.47 -10.21
N LEU A 480 0.96 -25.78 -9.79
CA LEU A 480 1.99 -24.77 -9.52
C LEU A 480 2.38 -24.01 -10.81
N PRO A 481 2.87 -22.76 -10.69
CA PRO A 481 3.37 -22.02 -11.84
C PRO A 481 4.59 -22.71 -12.48
N ALA A 482 4.81 -22.42 -13.75
CA ALA A 482 6.02 -22.82 -14.46
C ALA A 482 7.16 -21.80 -14.20
N PRO A 483 8.44 -22.18 -14.40
CA PRO A 483 9.56 -21.26 -14.26
C PRO A 483 9.41 -20.00 -15.13
N ASN A 484 9.73 -18.84 -14.55
CA ASN A 484 9.50 -17.56 -15.20
C ASN A 484 10.59 -17.21 -16.22
N LYS A 485 10.26 -17.37 -17.51
CA LYS A 485 11.16 -17.06 -18.65
C LYS A 485 11.55 -15.56 -18.79
N PHE A 486 10.86 -14.66 -18.11
CA PHE A 486 11.06 -13.20 -18.21
C PHE A 486 12.00 -12.63 -17.15
N ILE A 487 12.48 -13.44 -16.20
CA ILE A 487 13.47 -12.98 -15.21
C ILE A 487 14.75 -12.53 -15.95
N PRO A 488 15.21 -11.28 -15.74
CA PRO A 488 16.38 -10.77 -16.42
C PRO A 488 17.68 -11.36 -15.84
N THR A 489 18.53 -11.94 -16.70
CA THR A 489 19.87 -12.41 -16.32
C THR A 489 21.02 -11.52 -16.82
N ASP A 490 20.83 -10.73 -17.88
CA ASP A 490 21.75 -9.67 -18.29
C ASP A 490 21.25 -8.31 -17.77
N LEU A 491 21.98 -7.73 -16.82
CA LEU A 491 21.72 -6.39 -16.26
C LEU A 491 22.86 -5.42 -16.60
N SER A 492 23.70 -5.76 -17.60
CA SER A 492 24.80 -4.91 -18.04
C SER A 492 24.31 -3.59 -18.65
N LEU A 493 24.87 -2.48 -18.18
CA LEU A 493 24.61 -1.16 -18.75
C LEU A 493 25.22 -1.07 -20.16
N LYS A 494 24.43 -0.61 -21.13
CA LYS A 494 24.90 -0.38 -22.49
C LYS A 494 25.51 1.02 -22.60
N ILE A 495 26.71 1.12 -23.18
CA ILE A 495 27.40 2.40 -23.37
C ILE A 495 26.80 3.09 -24.59
N ALA A 496 26.25 4.29 -24.40
CA ALA A 496 25.77 5.13 -25.48
C ALA A 496 26.93 5.92 -26.12
N PRO A 497 27.12 5.85 -27.46
CA PRO A 497 28.23 6.53 -28.13
C PRO A 497 28.08 8.06 -28.20
N GLU A 498 26.86 8.60 -28.05
CA GLU A 498 26.59 10.05 -28.11
C GLU A 498 25.69 10.52 -26.96
N LYS A 499 26.05 11.64 -26.32
CA LYS A 499 25.22 12.33 -25.33
C LYS A 499 24.17 13.19 -26.04
N VAL A 500 23.10 12.57 -26.51
CA VAL A 500 21.99 13.28 -27.15
C VAL A 500 21.03 13.83 -26.08
N LYS A 501 20.78 15.14 -26.07
CA LYS A 501 19.88 15.78 -25.10
C LYS A 501 18.40 15.45 -25.32
N PHE A 502 17.98 15.30 -26.58
CA PHE A 502 16.59 15.06 -27.00
C PHE A 502 16.48 13.81 -27.89
N PRO A 503 15.28 13.21 -28.02
CA PRO A 503 15.07 12.10 -28.97
C PRO A 503 15.43 12.50 -30.40
N VAL A 504 16.16 11.62 -31.10
CA VAL A 504 16.53 11.76 -32.51
C VAL A 504 15.70 10.82 -33.37
N LEU A 505 15.33 11.30 -34.57
CA LEU A 505 14.65 10.49 -35.57
C LEU A 505 15.68 9.57 -36.24
N LEU A 506 15.62 8.27 -35.96
CA LEU A 506 16.54 7.29 -36.55
C LEU A 506 16.09 6.82 -37.93
N SER A 507 14.78 6.60 -38.10
CA SER A 507 14.23 6.13 -39.36
C SER A 507 12.81 6.63 -39.56
N ARG A 508 12.47 6.96 -40.80
CA ARG A 508 11.12 7.33 -41.21
C ARG A 508 10.77 6.61 -42.50
N SER A 509 9.59 6.00 -42.54
CA SER A 509 9.00 5.39 -43.72
C SER A 509 7.57 5.92 -43.91
N SER A 510 6.87 5.42 -44.93
CA SER A 510 5.43 5.65 -45.10
C SER A 510 4.58 4.99 -44.01
N TYR A 511 5.12 4.03 -43.27
CA TYR A 511 4.40 3.23 -42.27
C TYR A 511 4.79 3.54 -40.82
N SER A 512 5.99 4.09 -40.58
CA SER A 512 6.53 4.27 -39.24
C SER A 512 7.53 5.41 -39.13
N ALA A 513 7.64 5.98 -37.93
CA ALA A 513 8.71 6.89 -37.55
C ALA A 513 9.30 6.42 -36.21
N LEU A 514 10.61 6.17 -36.18
CA LEU A 514 11.33 5.69 -35.01
C LEU A 514 12.15 6.83 -34.39
N TRP A 515 11.79 7.17 -33.16
CA TRP A 515 12.53 8.12 -32.33
C TRP A 515 13.31 7.36 -31.26
N TYR A 516 14.54 7.78 -30.99
CA TYR A 516 15.41 7.14 -30.01
C TYR A 516 16.16 8.16 -29.18
N LYS A 517 16.30 7.86 -27.88
CA LYS A 517 17.18 8.58 -26.97
C LYS A 517 17.83 7.55 -26.04
N PRO A 518 19.17 7.42 -26.00
CA PRO A 518 19.81 6.63 -24.96
C PRO A 518 19.64 7.30 -23.60
N ASP A 519 19.50 6.50 -22.53
CA ASP A 519 19.57 7.05 -21.19
C ASP A 519 20.99 7.60 -20.91
N THR A 520 21.01 8.80 -20.33
CA THR A 520 22.23 9.53 -19.97
C THR A 520 22.17 10.08 -18.55
N LEU A 521 21.08 9.81 -17.83
CA LEU A 521 20.81 10.36 -16.50
C LEU A 521 20.76 9.26 -15.44
N PHE A 522 20.01 8.19 -15.68
CA PHE A 522 19.67 7.22 -14.65
C PHE A 522 20.67 6.06 -14.55
N SER A 523 21.32 5.71 -15.67
CA SER A 523 22.27 4.61 -15.77
C SER A 523 21.72 3.29 -15.23
N THR A 524 20.48 2.94 -15.59
CA THR A 524 19.81 1.69 -15.20
C THR A 524 19.69 0.73 -16.38
N PRO A 525 19.60 -0.60 -16.16
CA PRO A 525 19.38 -1.59 -17.21
C PRO A 525 17.91 -1.63 -17.63
N LYS A 526 17.28 -0.46 -17.76
CA LYS A 526 15.86 -0.32 -18.11
C LYS A 526 15.71 0.37 -19.46
N ALA A 527 14.61 0.09 -20.13
CA ALA A 527 14.20 0.80 -21.32
C ALA A 527 12.70 1.07 -21.30
N TYR A 528 12.30 2.13 -21.99
CA TYR A 528 10.91 2.51 -22.21
C TYR A 528 10.63 2.50 -23.71
N VAL A 529 9.63 1.74 -24.12
CA VAL A 529 9.20 1.61 -25.52
C VAL A 529 7.76 2.10 -25.62
N LYS A 530 7.53 3.05 -26.51
CA LYS A 530 6.21 3.64 -26.76
C LYS A 530 5.89 3.54 -28.24
N ILE A 531 4.79 2.88 -28.57
CA ILE A 531 4.32 2.66 -29.94
C ILE A 531 2.92 3.23 -30.06
N ASN A 532 2.75 4.21 -30.94
CA ASN A 532 1.44 4.78 -31.26
C ASN A 532 0.93 4.16 -32.57
N PHE A 533 -0.23 3.51 -32.52
CA PHE A 533 -0.93 2.99 -33.69
C PHE A 533 -1.98 4.00 -34.11
N ASN A 534 -1.72 4.69 -35.22
CA ASN A 534 -2.65 5.63 -35.81
C ASN A 534 -3.63 4.89 -36.72
N CYS A 535 -4.87 4.75 -36.27
CA CYS A 535 -5.96 4.05 -36.92
C CYS A 535 -7.10 5.04 -37.23
N PRO A 536 -7.20 5.57 -38.47
CA PRO A 536 -8.17 6.62 -38.82
C PRO A 536 -9.64 6.29 -38.56
N TYR A 537 -9.97 5.00 -38.47
CA TYR A 537 -11.34 4.50 -38.22
C TYR A 537 -11.62 4.17 -36.75
N ALA A 538 -10.64 4.34 -35.85
CA ALA A 538 -10.81 3.96 -34.44
C ALA A 538 -11.74 4.90 -33.65
N GLY A 539 -11.82 6.18 -34.04
CA GLY A 539 -12.63 7.21 -33.37
C GLY A 539 -13.50 8.02 -34.34
N ASN A 540 -13.86 7.45 -35.50
CA ASN A 540 -14.63 8.17 -36.53
C ASN A 540 -16.15 8.21 -36.24
N SER A 541 -16.62 7.44 -35.27
CA SER A 541 -17.98 7.48 -34.74
C SER A 541 -17.98 7.07 -33.25
N PRO A 542 -19.03 7.39 -32.49
CA PRO A 542 -19.16 6.93 -31.10
C PRO A 542 -19.08 5.40 -30.97
N GLU A 543 -19.64 4.66 -31.93
CA GLU A 543 -19.58 3.20 -31.94
C GLU A 543 -18.15 2.71 -32.16
N ALA A 544 -17.40 3.31 -33.10
CA ALA A 544 -16.01 2.95 -33.34
C ALA A 544 -15.13 3.24 -32.13
N GLU A 545 -15.37 4.35 -31.44
CA GLU A 545 -14.66 4.75 -30.23
C GLU A 545 -14.84 3.69 -29.11
N ILE A 546 -16.09 3.29 -28.87
CA ILE A 546 -16.42 2.24 -27.90
C ILE A 546 -15.81 0.89 -28.30
N LEU A 547 -15.89 0.53 -29.58
CA LEU A 547 -15.29 -0.72 -30.07
C LEU A 547 -13.77 -0.74 -29.92
N THR A 548 -13.09 0.40 -30.13
CA THR A 548 -11.65 0.52 -29.91
C THR A 548 -11.33 0.42 -28.43
N HIS A 549 -12.12 1.06 -27.56
CA HIS A 549 -11.96 0.90 -26.11
C HIS A 549 -12.10 -0.57 -25.68
N ILE A 550 -13.18 -1.24 -26.09
CA ILE A 550 -13.41 -2.67 -25.81
C ILE A 550 -12.27 -3.52 -26.36
N PHE A 551 -11.80 -3.26 -27.59
CA PHE A 551 -10.65 -3.96 -28.18
C PHE A 551 -9.40 -3.85 -27.30
N THR A 552 -9.03 -2.65 -26.84
CA THR A 552 -7.84 -2.48 -25.99
C THR A 552 -7.98 -3.19 -24.64
N GLN A 553 -9.18 -3.21 -24.06
CA GLN A 553 -9.45 -3.92 -22.81
C GLN A 553 -9.40 -5.44 -22.97
N LEU A 554 -10.01 -5.97 -24.04
CA LEU A 554 -9.95 -7.40 -24.35
C LEU A 554 -8.52 -7.85 -24.64
N LEU A 555 -7.77 -7.07 -25.40
CA LEU A 555 -6.39 -7.38 -25.72
C LEU A 555 -5.51 -7.39 -24.45
N MET A 556 -5.67 -6.42 -23.55
CA MET A 556 -5.00 -6.43 -22.24
C MET A 556 -5.33 -7.70 -21.46
N ASP A 557 -6.60 -8.11 -21.45
CA ASP A 557 -7.07 -9.29 -20.71
C ASP A 557 -6.53 -10.61 -21.29
N TYR A 558 -6.42 -10.71 -22.62
CA TYR A 558 -5.89 -11.90 -23.30
C TYR A 558 -4.38 -12.00 -23.15
N LEU A 559 -3.69 -10.85 -23.20
CA LEU A 559 -2.26 -10.79 -22.96
C LEU A 559 -1.89 -11.21 -21.54
N ASN A 560 -2.76 -10.94 -20.55
CA ASN A 560 -2.45 -11.24 -19.15
C ASN A 560 -2.07 -12.72 -18.95
N ASP A 561 -2.79 -13.64 -19.61
CA ASP A 561 -2.54 -15.08 -19.52
C ASP A 561 -1.08 -15.44 -19.89
N ASN A 562 -0.48 -14.72 -20.84
CA ASN A 562 0.87 -14.98 -21.37
C ASN A 562 1.95 -14.02 -20.84
N ALA A 563 1.57 -12.81 -20.45
CA ALA A 563 2.47 -11.71 -20.11
C ALA A 563 2.48 -11.36 -18.61
N TYR A 564 1.63 -11.99 -17.78
CA TYR A 564 1.69 -11.85 -16.32
C TYR A 564 3.08 -12.19 -15.76
N TYR A 565 3.71 -13.26 -16.25
CA TYR A 565 5.09 -13.61 -15.88
C TYR A 565 6.09 -12.47 -16.14
N ALA A 566 5.86 -11.65 -17.17
CA ALA A 566 6.70 -10.49 -17.44
C ALA A 566 6.52 -9.43 -16.34
N GLN A 567 5.29 -9.16 -15.91
CA GLN A 567 5.01 -8.22 -14.81
C GLN A 567 5.65 -8.67 -13.49
N VAL A 568 5.57 -9.96 -13.17
CA VAL A 568 6.26 -10.55 -12.02
C VAL A 568 7.77 -10.31 -12.10
N ALA A 569 8.37 -10.39 -13.29
CA ALA A 569 9.80 -10.16 -13.52
C ALA A 569 10.20 -8.67 -13.63
N GLY A 570 9.29 -7.73 -13.35
CA GLY A 570 9.56 -6.29 -13.44
C GLY A 570 9.56 -5.73 -14.87
N LEU A 571 8.83 -6.38 -15.78
CA LEU A 571 8.51 -5.90 -17.12
C LEU A 571 7.03 -5.56 -17.20
N TYR A 572 6.73 -4.28 -17.33
CA TYR A 572 5.37 -3.77 -17.39
C TYR A 572 5.00 -3.45 -18.83
N TYR A 573 3.73 -3.63 -19.14
CA TYR A 573 3.13 -3.20 -20.39
C TYR A 573 1.75 -2.60 -20.13
N SER A 574 1.34 -1.70 -21.01
CA SER A 574 -0.03 -1.21 -21.05
C SER A 574 -0.46 -0.98 -22.49
N ILE A 575 -1.74 -1.25 -22.75
CA ILE A 575 -2.39 -0.93 -24.00
C ILE A 575 -3.57 -0.03 -23.67
N SER A 576 -3.56 1.17 -24.23
CA SER A 576 -4.57 2.19 -23.96
C SER A 576 -5.14 2.73 -25.25
N HIS A 577 -6.46 2.95 -25.26
CA HIS A 577 -7.12 3.72 -26.30
C HIS A 577 -6.59 5.17 -26.34
N THR A 578 -6.62 5.76 -27.52
CA THR A 578 -6.23 7.15 -27.79
C THR A 578 -7.14 7.72 -28.88
N ASP A 579 -7.24 9.05 -28.99
CA ASP A 579 -8.03 9.73 -30.02
C ASP A 579 -7.69 9.30 -31.46
N ALA A 580 -6.45 8.89 -31.71
CA ALA A 580 -5.96 8.48 -33.03
C ALA A 580 -5.99 6.96 -33.26
N GLY A 581 -6.39 6.14 -32.29
CA GLY A 581 -6.24 4.69 -32.33
C GLY A 581 -5.91 4.10 -30.97
N PHE A 582 -4.75 3.47 -30.83
CA PHE A 582 -4.31 2.93 -29.55
C PHE A 582 -2.79 3.04 -29.39
N GLN A 583 -2.33 2.91 -28.15
CA GLN A 583 -0.94 3.02 -27.76
C GLN A 583 -0.52 1.77 -27.00
N VAL A 584 0.67 1.29 -27.31
CA VAL A 584 1.35 0.23 -26.55
C VAL A 584 2.56 0.83 -25.86
N ASN A 585 2.62 0.70 -24.55
CA ASN A 585 3.76 1.09 -23.73
C ASN A 585 4.38 -0.15 -23.11
N LEU A 586 5.71 -0.22 -23.09
CA LEU A 586 6.48 -1.21 -22.36
C LEU A 586 7.57 -0.52 -21.56
N LEU A 587 7.79 -1.00 -20.33
CA LEU A 587 8.79 -0.48 -19.42
C LEU A 587 9.41 -1.62 -18.62
N GLY A 588 10.71 -1.57 -18.37
CA GLY A 588 11.38 -2.47 -17.43
C GLY A 588 12.75 -2.89 -17.93
N TYR A 589 13.23 -4.05 -17.47
CA TYR A 589 14.58 -4.52 -17.73
C TYR A 589 14.83 -4.84 -19.21
N ASN A 590 15.82 -4.18 -19.81
CA ASN A 590 16.05 -4.20 -21.26
C ASN A 590 16.29 -5.60 -21.84
N HIS A 591 16.88 -6.53 -21.08
CA HIS A 591 17.22 -7.87 -21.55
C HIS A 591 16.02 -8.67 -22.08
N LYS A 592 14.90 -8.67 -21.35
CA LYS A 592 13.70 -9.45 -21.73
C LYS A 592 12.59 -8.60 -22.36
N LEU A 593 12.79 -7.29 -22.47
CA LEU A 593 11.81 -6.36 -23.05
C LEU A 593 11.48 -6.66 -24.52
N ARG A 594 12.46 -7.12 -25.30
CA ARG A 594 12.23 -7.53 -26.70
C ARG A 594 11.31 -8.75 -26.79
N VAL A 595 11.50 -9.74 -25.92
CA VAL A 595 10.67 -10.97 -25.88
C VAL A 595 9.23 -10.62 -25.53
N LEU A 596 9.03 -9.67 -24.60
CA LEU A 596 7.70 -9.16 -24.26
C LEU A 596 7.07 -8.42 -25.44
N LEU A 597 7.84 -7.57 -26.14
CA LEU A 597 7.35 -6.86 -27.31
C LEU A 597 6.91 -7.81 -28.43
N GLU A 598 7.72 -8.83 -28.74
CA GLU A 598 7.37 -9.85 -29.73
C GLU A 598 6.07 -10.58 -29.34
N THR A 599 5.95 -11.00 -28.07
CA THR A 599 4.69 -11.59 -27.53
C THR A 599 3.48 -10.69 -27.76
N ILE A 600 3.60 -9.38 -27.46
CA ILE A 600 2.49 -8.43 -27.58
C ILE A 600 2.10 -8.20 -29.04
N VAL A 601 3.10 -8.03 -29.93
CA VAL A 601 2.85 -7.79 -31.35
C VAL A 601 2.23 -9.02 -32.02
N ASP A 602 2.67 -10.22 -31.65
CA ASP A 602 2.10 -11.47 -32.16
C ASP A 602 0.64 -11.64 -31.73
N GLU A 603 0.32 -11.32 -30.46
CA GLU A 603 -1.07 -11.34 -29.98
C GLU A 603 -1.93 -10.29 -30.72
N ILE A 604 -1.43 -9.06 -30.91
CA ILE A 604 -2.13 -8.03 -31.69
C ILE A 604 -2.41 -8.53 -33.12
N ALA A 605 -1.43 -9.14 -33.77
CA ALA A 605 -1.55 -9.58 -35.16
C ALA A 605 -2.51 -10.77 -35.34
N THR A 606 -2.66 -11.60 -34.31
CA THR A 606 -3.47 -12.82 -34.35
C THR A 606 -4.78 -12.71 -33.55
N PHE A 607 -5.06 -11.55 -32.95
CA PHE A 607 -6.15 -11.34 -32.01
C PHE A 607 -7.50 -11.79 -32.57
N ARG A 608 -8.17 -12.68 -31.84
CA ARG A 608 -9.53 -13.15 -32.12
C ARG A 608 -10.30 -13.26 -30.82
N VAL A 609 -11.50 -12.68 -30.80
CA VAL A 609 -12.40 -12.80 -29.64
C VAL A 609 -12.88 -14.24 -29.52
N LYS A 610 -12.55 -14.90 -28.41
CA LYS A 610 -13.09 -16.19 -28.00
C LYS A 610 -14.50 -15.97 -27.44
N THR A 611 -15.47 -16.75 -27.93
CA THR A 611 -16.89 -16.62 -27.58
C THR A 611 -17.27 -17.20 -26.21
N ASP A 612 -16.31 -17.77 -25.48
CA ASP A 612 -16.60 -18.71 -24.40
C ASP A 612 -16.86 -18.06 -23.03
N SER A 613 -16.84 -16.72 -22.94
CA SER A 613 -17.20 -16.01 -21.69
C SER A 613 -17.97 -14.70 -21.89
N PRO A 614 -19.15 -14.70 -22.54
CA PRO A 614 -19.93 -13.48 -22.79
C PRO A 614 -20.35 -12.79 -21.48
N SER A 615 -20.62 -13.56 -20.42
CA SER A 615 -21.04 -13.07 -19.10
C SER A 615 -19.95 -12.28 -18.38
N TYR A 616 -18.70 -12.75 -18.43
CA TYR A 616 -17.54 -12.06 -17.86
C TYR A 616 -17.35 -10.68 -18.49
N PHE A 617 -17.38 -10.61 -19.82
CA PHE A 617 -17.22 -9.35 -20.55
C PHE A 617 -18.44 -8.44 -20.39
N ALA A 618 -19.66 -8.97 -20.44
CA ALA A 618 -20.86 -8.18 -20.19
C ALA A 618 -20.87 -7.55 -18.79
N HIS A 619 -20.45 -8.28 -17.76
CA HIS A 619 -20.33 -7.76 -16.40
C HIS A 619 -19.23 -6.69 -16.30
N ARG A 620 -18.05 -6.96 -16.86
CA ARG A 620 -16.89 -6.04 -16.82
C ARG A 620 -17.16 -4.72 -17.54
N PHE A 621 -17.84 -4.75 -18.70
CA PHE A 621 -18.13 -3.56 -19.49
C PHE A 621 -19.46 -2.88 -19.13
N GLY A 622 -20.45 -3.61 -18.62
CA GLY A 622 -21.74 -3.06 -18.22
C GLY A 622 -21.69 -2.17 -16.96
N HIS A 623 -20.71 -2.39 -16.09
CA HIS A 623 -20.56 -1.63 -14.83
C HIS A 623 -19.73 -0.35 -14.94
N GLN A 624 -19.12 -0.04 -16.10
CA GLN A 624 -18.37 1.21 -16.31
C GLN A 624 -19.27 2.48 -16.22
N GLY A 625 -20.59 2.34 -16.30
CA GLY A 625 -21.55 3.44 -16.08
C GLY A 625 -21.78 3.84 -14.61
N ASN A 626 -21.19 3.15 -13.62
CA ASN A 626 -21.44 3.39 -12.20
C ASN A 626 -20.35 4.23 -11.49
N GLY A 627 -19.48 4.91 -12.24
CA GLY A 627 -18.44 5.78 -11.69
C GLY A 627 -18.94 6.97 -10.87
N ASP A 628 -20.24 7.28 -10.92
CA ASP A 628 -20.82 8.53 -10.42
C ASP A 628 -21.30 8.53 -8.95
N GLN A 629 -21.12 7.45 -8.19
CA GLN A 629 -21.58 7.41 -6.78
C GLN A 629 -20.49 7.73 -5.74
N GLY A 630 -19.44 8.45 -6.14
CA GLY A 630 -18.37 8.92 -5.26
C GLY A 630 -18.65 10.26 -4.55
N ILE A 631 -17.81 10.56 -3.55
CA ILE A 631 -17.78 11.81 -2.77
C ILE A 631 -17.97 13.04 -3.70
N PRO A 632 -18.82 14.03 -3.34
CA PRO A 632 -19.18 15.15 -4.23
C PRO A 632 -17.99 15.93 -4.81
N GLU A 633 -16.89 16.06 -4.06
CA GLU A 633 -15.65 16.72 -4.51
C GLU A 633 -14.97 16.03 -5.69
N PHE A 634 -15.23 14.74 -5.92
CA PHE A 634 -14.72 13.99 -7.06
C PHE A 634 -15.63 14.01 -8.28
N GLN A 635 -16.86 14.55 -8.19
CA GLN A 635 -17.76 14.72 -9.35
C GLN A 635 -17.45 15.99 -10.15
N VAL A 636 -16.85 17.01 -9.51
CA VAL A 636 -16.53 18.30 -10.13
C VAL A 636 -15.34 18.21 -11.13
N PRO A 637 -14.27 17.44 -10.87
CA PRO A 637 -13.19 17.25 -11.85
C PRO A 637 -13.61 16.38 -13.04
N THR A 638 -14.46 15.36 -12.86
CA THR A 638 -14.89 14.43 -13.93
C THR A 638 -15.69 15.13 -15.03
N THR A 639 -16.42 16.19 -14.69
CA THR A 639 -17.14 17.03 -15.66
C THR A 639 -16.22 18.04 -16.38
N LEU A 640 -15.02 18.30 -15.86
CA LEU A 640 -14.03 19.23 -16.44
C LEU A 640 -12.82 18.54 -17.10
N SER A 641 -12.62 17.23 -16.89
CA SER A 641 -11.40 16.49 -17.28
C SER A 641 -11.63 15.37 -18.30
N ALA A 642 -12.51 15.57 -19.30
CA ALA A 642 -12.64 14.68 -20.45
C ALA A 642 -11.39 14.65 -21.39
N GLY A 643 -10.19 14.86 -20.83
CA GLY A 643 -8.90 14.71 -21.47
C GLY A 643 -7.81 14.64 -20.39
N TYR A 644 -6.96 13.61 -20.48
CA TYR A 644 -5.80 13.31 -19.64
C TYR A 644 -6.05 12.50 -18.35
N VAL A 645 -5.97 11.17 -18.49
CA VAL A 645 -5.60 10.25 -17.41
C VAL A 645 -4.18 9.74 -17.66
N LEU A 646 -3.22 10.20 -16.85
CA LEU A 646 -1.89 9.63 -16.75
C LEU A 646 -1.93 8.52 -15.68
N LEU A 647 -1.83 7.27 -16.11
CA LEU A 647 -1.70 6.11 -15.23
C LEU A 647 -0.28 6.09 -14.62
N PHE A 648 -0.17 6.44 -13.34
CA PHE A 648 0.98 6.08 -12.52
C PHE A 648 0.78 4.66 -12.00
N PHE A 649 1.66 3.74 -12.41
CA PHE A 649 1.77 2.42 -11.79
C PHE A 649 2.48 2.58 -10.45
N ASP A 650 1.75 2.48 -9.35
CA ASP A 650 2.33 2.31 -8.02
C ASP A 650 2.73 0.84 -7.86
N THR A 651 4.04 0.58 -7.79
CA THR A 651 4.61 -0.77 -7.68
C THR A 651 5.03 -1.10 -6.25
N THR A 652 4.52 -0.39 -5.25
CA THR A 652 4.82 -0.66 -3.85
C THR A 652 3.77 -1.59 -3.24
N GLY A 653 4.11 -2.89 -3.22
CA GLY A 653 3.42 -3.91 -2.41
C GLY A 653 3.76 -3.76 -0.93
N SER A 654 3.50 -2.57 -0.38
CA SER A 654 3.60 -2.25 1.03
C SER A 654 2.24 -1.71 1.46
N ASN A 655 1.66 -2.33 2.50
CA ASN A 655 0.51 -1.79 3.22
C ASN A 655 0.90 -0.44 3.85
N LEU A 656 0.92 0.62 3.05
CA LEU A 656 0.83 1.99 3.53
C LEU A 656 -0.65 2.34 3.57
N ALA A 657 -1.12 2.70 4.76
CA ALA A 657 -2.45 3.23 4.96
C ALA A 657 -2.72 4.33 3.93
N LEU A 658 -3.81 4.19 3.17
CA LEU A 658 -4.28 5.16 2.19
C LEU A 658 -4.73 6.45 2.91
N GLY A 659 -3.77 7.29 3.31
CA GLY A 659 -3.99 8.69 3.66
C GLY A 659 -3.81 9.55 2.40
N ARG A 660 -4.88 9.78 1.63
CA ARG A 660 -4.85 10.68 0.47
C ARG A 660 -5.40 12.06 0.80
N THR A 661 -4.49 13.04 0.66
CA THR A 661 -4.64 14.43 0.22
C THR A 661 -6.04 14.87 -0.21
N ALA A 662 -6.65 15.75 0.60
CA ALA A 662 -7.58 16.78 0.15
C ALA A 662 -7.70 17.85 1.25
N ARG A 663 -7.09 19.03 1.08
CA ARG A 663 -7.62 20.28 1.65
C ARG A 663 -7.67 21.33 0.54
N SER A 664 -8.88 21.81 0.32
CA SER A 664 -9.24 22.88 -0.58
C SER A 664 -8.68 24.20 -0.07
N THR A 665 -7.94 24.92 -0.92
CA THR A 665 -7.59 26.32 -0.70
C THR A 665 -8.77 27.19 -1.13
N SER A 666 -9.46 27.81 -0.17
CA SER A 666 -10.43 28.86 -0.43
C SER A 666 -9.69 30.18 -0.73
N CYS A 667 -9.62 30.56 -2.01
CA CYS A 667 -9.30 31.93 -2.39
C CYS A 667 -10.52 32.82 -2.15
N SER A 668 -10.44 33.70 -1.16
CA SER A 668 -11.38 34.83 -1.02
C SER A 668 -10.99 35.92 -2.02
N SER A 669 -11.84 36.14 -3.02
CA SER A 669 -11.82 37.33 -3.88
C SER A 669 -12.54 38.48 -3.20
N SER A 670 -11.83 39.60 -3.02
CA SER A 670 -12.41 40.94 -3.09
C SER A 670 -12.38 41.44 -4.52
#